data_AF-A0A0N0BHX2-F1
#
_entry.id   AF-A0A0N0BHX2-F1
#
_cell.length_a   1.000
_cell.length_b   1.000
_cell.length_c   1.000
_cell.angle_alpha   90.00
_cell.angle_beta   90.00
_cell.angle_gamma   90.00
#
_symmetry.space_group_name_H-M   'P 1'
#
loop_
_entity.id
_entity.type
_entity.pdbx_description
1 polymer ?
#
loop_
_entity_poly.entity_id
_entity_poly.type
_entity_poly.pdbx_seq_one_letter_code
_entity_poly.pdbx_strand_id
1 'polypeptide(L)'
;MMEDINDKFFYVYSSSLDTKIQIKIGTLEGKRQRPEYDKLLIDPMLKYSGLYGSNGGRGDLGASLQVWAGGRPLALPIHTAYKHFTSRWNWNQWVTLPISYSDLPRDAQLCISLYDCAGPGRQLPVGGTTISLFGKHGVFRQGMLDLRVWPGIEADGSVLSSTPGKTKDHGKEQMQRLAKLVKKHRNGQMNKVDWLDRLTFREIELINEREKRASEYLYLMIEFPEITMDGIPYSIVYFEKDGDEVVQHRSQPDVVTLPDYEILQENLVEIKHHKLVRSLRSGGHTRELKPTSNVRDALNIIIIYPPTTALSTEEQDLIWKYRFYLSNQKKALTKFVKCVNWKVAGEERQALEMLALWAPPDPEDALELLGPAFTHPAVRRYAITRLNQAPDDDLMLYLLQLVQALKYEDFENIKRANQALIKEKEFEKVEKLDRDVQINDSSCAAVTTSSESESAHFSRSQDSLMDLASFLITRACQNTTLANYFYWYLSIECEDQSDPSISAKQDTRVKEMYNTVMSMFSMTLAQGNTVWQKRRAFLLRQKVFIDQLVALVKAVARESGNRKKKTDRLRMLLTDPDPAFKINFSNFEPIPFPLDPEICIKGIIPGKASLFKSALMPSKLTFLTTDNSEYIAIFKNGDDLRQDQLILQTIALMDKLLRRENLDLKLTPYRVLATSTRHGFLQFIESITVAEVLASEGSILSFFRKHHPSENGPYGVVPEVMDTYVRSCAGYCIITYVLGVGDRHLDNLLLTTSDFGYILGRDPKPLPPPMKLSKEMVEAMGGVDIALEPDKAVKKVQDKLRLDLSDEEAVHYVHNLLDLSITAVMAVLVEQLHKFAQYWRK
;
A
#
# COMPACT_ATOMS: atom_id res chain seq x y z
N MET A 1 -56.49 -48.77 31.05
CA MET A 1 -55.02 -48.65 31.20
C MET A 1 -54.46 -47.63 30.20
N MET A 2 -54.89 -46.36 30.26
CA MET A 2 -54.34 -45.26 29.44
C MET A 2 -54.36 -43.95 30.23
N GLU A 3 -53.90 -43.99 31.48
CA GLU A 3 -53.69 -42.81 32.31
C GLU A 3 -52.34 -43.02 33.01
N ASP A 4 -51.22 -42.68 32.34
CA ASP A 4 -49.89 -42.53 32.99
C ASP A 4 -48.77 -42.00 32.06
N ILE A 5 -49.09 -41.39 30.91
CA ILE A 5 -48.06 -40.85 30.00
C ILE A 5 -47.66 -39.41 30.33
N ASN A 6 -48.37 -38.71 31.22
CA ASN A 6 -48.25 -37.25 31.36
C ASN A 6 -47.22 -36.71 32.36
N ASP A 7 -46.40 -37.54 33.03
CA ASP A 7 -45.43 -37.07 34.04
C ASP A 7 -43.96 -37.45 33.80
N LYS A 8 -43.63 -38.11 32.67
CA LYS A 8 -42.25 -38.52 32.37
C LYS A 8 -41.62 -37.62 31.29
N PHE A 9 -40.51 -36.96 31.63
CA PHE A 9 -39.71 -36.18 30.68
C PHE A 9 -38.63 -37.06 30.06
N PHE A 10 -38.79 -37.38 28.78
CA PHE A 10 -37.84 -38.19 28.01
C PHE A 10 -36.76 -37.29 27.39
N TYR A 11 -35.49 -37.58 27.69
CA TYR A 11 -34.36 -36.79 27.20
C TYR A 11 -33.15 -37.65 26.81
N VAL A 12 -32.31 -37.09 25.94
CA VAL A 12 -31.01 -37.65 25.54
C VAL A 12 -29.95 -36.58 25.73
N TYR A 13 -28.78 -36.96 26.21
CA TYR A 13 -27.67 -36.02 26.38
C TYR A 13 -27.01 -35.67 25.04
N SER A 14 -26.64 -34.40 24.85
CA SER A 14 -25.96 -33.94 23.64
C SER A 14 -24.64 -34.69 23.40
N SER A 15 -23.87 -34.98 24.46
CA SER A 15 -22.62 -35.76 24.40
C SER A 15 -22.80 -37.23 24.02
N SER A 16 -24.03 -37.76 24.07
CA SER A 16 -24.33 -39.14 23.64
C SER A 16 -24.70 -39.24 22.16
N LEU A 17 -24.73 -38.12 21.43
CA LEU A 17 -25.18 -38.04 20.04
C LEU A 17 -24.04 -37.64 19.10
N ASP A 18 -23.47 -38.62 18.40
CA ASP A 18 -22.42 -38.39 17.38
C ASP A 18 -22.97 -38.03 16.00
N THR A 19 -24.27 -37.75 15.90
CA THR A 19 -24.93 -37.40 14.65
C THR A 19 -24.72 -35.92 14.32
N LYS A 20 -24.58 -35.61 13.03
CA LYS A 20 -24.48 -34.23 12.54
C LYS A 20 -25.82 -33.50 12.67
N ILE A 21 -25.75 -32.21 13.00
CA ILE A 21 -26.95 -31.39 13.12
C ILE A 21 -27.54 -31.14 11.74
N GLN A 22 -28.86 -31.26 11.63
CA GLN A 22 -29.60 -30.88 10.44
C GLN A 22 -30.57 -29.76 10.76
N ILE A 23 -30.67 -28.76 9.90
CA ILE A 23 -31.61 -27.64 10.06
C ILE A 23 -32.32 -27.45 8.74
N LYS A 24 -33.65 -27.37 8.80
CA LYS A 24 -34.45 -27.16 7.59
C LYS A 24 -34.73 -25.69 7.39
N ILE A 25 -34.36 -25.17 6.23
CA ILE A 25 -34.72 -23.83 5.79
C ILE A 25 -36.07 -23.90 5.05
N GLY A 26 -37.04 -23.17 5.58
CA GLY A 26 -38.43 -23.16 5.13
C GLY A 26 -38.75 -22.01 4.18
N THR A 27 -39.70 -21.17 4.58
CA THR A 27 -40.18 -20.01 3.82
C THR A 27 -39.58 -18.70 4.32
N LEU A 28 -39.42 -17.74 3.41
CA LEU A 28 -39.12 -16.35 3.75
C LEU A 28 -40.30 -15.47 3.35
N GLU A 29 -40.82 -14.73 4.33
CA GLU A 29 -42.04 -13.93 4.24
C GLU A 29 -41.80 -12.50 4.73
N GLY A 30 -42.52 -11.52 4.20
CA GLY A 30 -42.40 -10.11 4.56
C GLY A 30 -42.25 -9.18 3.34
N LYS A 31 -42.28 -7.87 3.58
CA LYS A 31 -42.08 -6.84 2.55
C LYS A 31 -40.70 -6.23 2.68
N ARG A 32 -39.99 -6.08 1.56
CA ARG A 32 -38.70 -5.39 1.50
C ARG A 32 -38.86 -4.02 0.85
N GLN A 33 -38.23 -3.01 1.43
CA GLN A 33 -38.17 -1.67 0.84
C GLN A 33 -37.27 -1.67 -0.41
N ARG A 34 -37.74 -1.04 -1.49
CA ARG A 34 -36.95 -0.84 -2.71
C ARG A 34 -35.93 0.29 -2.48
N PRO A 35 -34.70 0.18 -3.00
CA PRO A 35 -33.71 1.25 -2.91
C PRO A 35 -34.23 2.49 -3.63
N GLU A 36 -33.98 3.65 -3.03
CA GLU A 36 -34.31 4.95 -3.61
C GLU A 36 -33.52 5.18 -4.91
N TYR A 37 -34.09 6.01 -5.79
CA TYR A 37 -33.56 6.29 -7.13
C TYR A 37 -32.11 6.79 -7.10
N ASP A 38 -31.74 7.60 -6.11
CA ASP A 38 -30.39 8.15 -5.95
C ASP A 38 -29.33 7.06 -5.73
N LYS A 39 -29.67 5.96 -5.06
CA LYS A 39 -28.75 4.84 -4.83
C LYS A 39 -28.55 4.00 -6.10
N LEU A 40 -29.54 3.96 -6.99
CA LEU A 40 -29.43 3.31 -8.31
C LEU A 40 -28.57 4.12 -9.29
N LEU A 41 -28.52 5.45 -9.14
CA LEU A 41 -27.63 6.31 -9.94
C LEU A 41 -26.15 6.11 -9.56
N ILE A 42 -25.86 5.81 -8.29
CA ILE A 42 -24.49 5.62 -7.78
C ILE A 42 -23.94 4.23 -8.14
N ASP A 43 -24.76 3.17 -8.12
CA ASP A 43 -24.37 1.81 -8.55
C ASP A 43 -25.38 1.26 -9.57
N PRO A 44 -25.14 1.47 -10.89
CA PRO A 44 -26.03 1.00 -11.95
C PRO A 44 -26.19 -0.53 -11.99
N MET A 45 -25.26 -1.28 -11.39
CA MET A 45 -25.33 -2.75 -11.34
C MET A 45 -26.44 -3.25 -10.41
N LEU A 46 -26.89 -2.44 -9.46
CA LEU A 46 -28.07 -2.75 -8.64
C LEU A 46 -29.33 -2.95 -9.49
N LYS A 47 -29.40 -2.39 -10.71
CA LYS A 47 -30.52 -2.60 -11.65
C LYS A 47 -30.62 -4.06 -12.14
N TYR A 48 -29.49 -4.78 -12.17
CA TYR A 48 -29.40 -6.17 -12.67
C TYR A 48 -29.50 -7.22 -11.57
N SER A 49 -29.55 -6.81 -10.29
CA SER A 49 -29.88 -7.72 -9.20
C SER A 49 -31.28 -8.29 -9.40
N GLY A 50 -31.41 -9.61 -9.22
CA GLY A 50 -32.70 -10.31 -9.33
C GLY A 50 -33.76 -9.79 -8.36
N LEU A 51 -33.36 -9.04 -7.33
CA LEU A 51 -34.23 -8.37 -6.38
C LEU A 51 -34.98 -7.16 -6.92
N TYR A 52 -34.48 -6.52 -7.99
CA TYR A 52 -34.98 -5.24 -8.51
C TYR A 52 -35.42 -5.30 -9.97
N GLY A 53 -35.46 -6.51 -10.55
CA GLY A 53 -35.93 -6.75 -11.91
C GLY A 53 -37.34 -6.22 -12.16
N SER A 54 -37.54 -5.69 -13.37
CA SER A 54 -38.74 -4.98 -13.84
C SER A 54 -40.07 -5.75 -13.71
N ASN A 55 -40.02 -7.07 -13.51
CA ASN A 55 -41.19 -7.96 -13.55
C ASN A 55 -41.79 -8.31 -12.17
N GLY A 56 -41.32 -7.69 -11.07
CA GLY A 56 -41.83 -8.02 -9.74
C GLY A 56 -41.57 -9.48 -9.30
N GLY A 57 -40.66 -10.17 -10.01
CA GLY A 57 -40.15 -11.47 -9.64
C GLY A 57 -39.34 -11.38 -8.35
N ARG A 58 -39.52 -12.33 -7.45
CA ARG A 58 -38.69 -12.45 -6.25
C ARG A 58 -37.32 -12.99 -6.67
N GLY A 59 -36.25 -12.25 -6.42
CA GLY A 59 -34.89 -12.65 -6.79
C GLY A 59 -34.44 -13.99 -6.22
N ASP A 60 -33.45 -14.59 -6.88
CA ASP A 60 -32.84 -15.87 -6.48
C ASP A 60 -31.95 -15.67 -5.26
N LEU A 61 -32.38 -16.23 -4.13
CA LEU A 61 -31.69 -16.09 -2.85
C LEU A 61 -30.95 -17.37 -2.47
N GLY A 62 -29.73 -17.22 -1.97
CA GLY A 62 -29.00 -18.26 -1.24
C GLY A 62 -29.03 -18.00 0.25
N ALA A 63 -29.15 -19.04 1.08
CA ALA A 63 -28.95 -18.93 2.52
C ALA A 63 -27.64 -19.62 2.91
N SER A 64 -26.82 -18.94 3.71
CA SER A 64 -25.59 -19.45 4.30
C SER A 64 -25.78 -19.64 5.80
N LEU A 65 -25.47 -20.82 6.31
CA LEU A 65 -25.65 -21.21 7.71
C LEU A 65 -24.28 -21.48 8.33
N GLN A 66 -24.02 -20.89 9.49
CA GLN A 66 -22.78 -21.11 10.23
C GLN A 66 -23.04 -21.18 11.73
N VAL A 67 -22.33 -22.07 12.43
CA VAL A 67 -22.40 -22.20 13.89
C VAL A 67 -21.28 -21.41 14.54
N TRP A 68 -21.62 -20.64 15.57
CA TRP A 68 -20.74 -19.77 16.32
C TRP A 68 -20.82 -20.06 17.82
N ALA A 69 -19.71 -19.87 18.54
CA ALA A 69 -19.67 -19.88 20.01
C ALA A 69 -18.59 -18.92 20.50
N GLY A 70 -18.82 -18.25 21.63
CA GLY A 70 -17.88 -17.26 22.18
C GLY A 70 -17.46 -16.14 21.20
N GLY A 71 -18.31 -15.78 20.23
CA GLY A 71 -17.98 -14.79 19.20
C GLY A 71 -17.06 -15.30 18.08
N ARG A 72 -16.88 -16.62 17.93
CA ARG A 72 -16.06 -17.23 16.88
C ARG A 72 -16.85 -18.31 16.13
N PRO A 73 -16.64 -18.47 14.81
CA PRO A 73 -17.22 -19.57 14.05
C PRO A 73 -16.58 -20.90 14.47
N LEU A 74 -17.41 -21.91 14.76
CA LEU A 74 -16.98 -23.27 15.08
C LEU A 74 -16.81 -24.15 13.83
N ALA A 75 -17.45 -23.76 12.72
CA ALA A 75 -17.57 -24.55 11.52
C ALA A 75 -17.54 -23.66 10.26
N LEU A 76 -17.20 -24.25 9.12
CA LEU A 76 -17.32 -23.59 7.82
C LEU A 76 -18.80 -23.30 7.48
N PRO A 77 -19.09 -22.19 6.79
CA PRO A 77 -20.44 -21.85 6.38
C PRO A 77 -20.95 -22.80 5.30
N ILE A 78 -22.17 -23.31 5.47
CA ILE A 78 -22.83 -24.19 4.50
C ILE A 78 -23.95 -23.44 3.80
N HIS A 79 -24.00 -23.58 2.49
CA HIS A 79 -24.94 -22.87 1.64
C HIS A 79 -26.09 -23.79 1.22
N THR A 80 -27.30 -23.24 1.14
CA THR A 80 -28.42 -23.93 0.49
C THR A 80 -28.13 -24.15 -1.00
N ALA A 81 -28.76 -25.16 -1.58
CA ALA A 81 -28.68 -25.35 -3.03
C ALA A 81 -29.31 -24.17 -3.76
N TYR A 82 -28.77 -23.83 -4.94
CA TYR A 82 -29.37 -22.81 -5.79
C TYR A 82 -30.79 -23.21 -6.19
N LYS A 83 -31.74 -22.29 -6.03
CA LYS A 83 -33.15 -22.49 -6.38
C LYS A 83 -33.73 -21.20 -6.94
N HIS A 84 -34.32 -21.29 -8.12
CA HIS A 84 -35.03 -20.17 -8.72
C HIS A 84 -36.41 -20.00 -8.10
N PHE A 85 -36.76 -18.79 -7.66
CA PHE A 85 -38.03 -18.52 -6.98
C PHE A 85 -39.03 -17.82 -7.91
N THR A 86 -40.20 -18.42 -8.11
CA THR A 86 -41.24 -17.85 -8.99
C THR A 86 -42.30 -17.08 -8.21
N SER A 87 -42.97 -17.71 -7.24
CA SER A 87 -44.11 -17.15 -6.51
C SER A 87 -43.82 -16.85 -5.03
N ARG A 88 -43.03 -17.70 -4.37
CA ARG A 88 -42.66 -17.57 -2.96
C ARG A 88 -41.23 -18.03 -2.72
N TRP A 89 -40.55 -17.39 -1.76
CA TRP A 89 -39.28 -17.87 -1.25
C TRP A 89 -39.54 -19.07 -0.35
N ASN A 90 -39.38 -20.27 -0.90
CA ASN A 90 -39.54 -21.51 -0.16
C ASN A 90 -38.44 -22.49 -0.55
N TRP A 91 -37.42 -22.63 0.31
CA TRP A 91 -36.37 -23.62 0.11
C TRP A 91 -36.92 -25.02 0.36
N ASN A 92 -37.56 -25.22 1.51
CA ASN A 92 -38.01 -26.52 2.03
C ASN A 92 -36.88 -27.56 1.99
N GLN A 93 -35.68 -27.17 2.42
CA GLN A 93 -34.45 -27.95 2.29
C GLN A 93 -33.84 -28.21 3.68
N TRP A 94 -33.52 -29.47 3.97
CA TRP A 94 -32.66 -29.84 5.10
C TRP A 94 -31.19 -29.58 4.75
N VAL A 95 -30.52 -28.81 5.60
CA VAL A 95 -29.09 -28.48 5.51
C VAL A 95 -28.37 -29.19 6.65
N THR A 96 -27.37 -30.01 6.33
CA THR A 96 -26.56 -30.71 7.34
C THR A 96 -25.34 -29.87 7.67
N LEU A 97 -25.20 -29.45 8.92
CA LEU A 97 -24.07 -28.67 9.42
C LEU A 97 -22.84 -29.58 9.65
N PRO A 98 -21.60 -29.07 9.53
CA PRO A 98 -20.40 -29.89 9.65
C PRO A 98 -19.95 -29.98 11.12
N ILE A 99 -20.92 -30.13 12.04
CA ILE A 99 -20.71 -30.24 13.48
C ILE A 99 -21.74 -31.21 14.06
N SER A 100 -21.29 -32.05 15.00
CA SER A 100 -22.13 -33.05 15.67
C SER A 100 -22.80 -32.48 16.93
N TYR A 101 -23.83 -33.15 17.44
CA TYR A 101 -24.48 -32.73 18.69
C TYR A 101 -23.53 -32.81 19.90
N SER A 102 -22.61 -33.77 19.91
CA SER A 102 -21.61 -33.96 20.96
C SER A 102 -20.58 -32.82 21.07
N ASP A 103 -20.28 -32.14 19.95
CA ASP A 103 -19.29 -31.06 19.88
C ASP A 103 -19.86 -29.67 20.18
N LEU A 104 -21.18 -29.54 20.38
CA LEU A 104 -21.81 -28.25 20.59
C LEU A 104 -21.60 -27.72 22.01
N PRO A 105 -20.98 -26.54 22.19
CA PRO A 105 -20.97 -25.88 23.48
C PRO A 105 -22.36 -25.29 23.84
N ARG A 106 -22.59 -25.05 25.13
CA ARG A 106 -23.88 -24.55 25.64
C ARG A 106 -24.30 -23.20 25.05
N ASP A 107 -23.34 -22.33 24.75
CA ASP A 107 -23.56 -21.00 24.21
C ASP A 107 -23.62 -20.97 22.68
N ALA A 108 -23.64 -22.13 22.01
CA ALA A 108 -23.66 -22.22 20.56
C ALA A 108 -24.86 -21.48 19.94
N GLN A 109 -24.58 -20.68 18.92
CA GLN A 109 -25.52 -19.90 18.14
C GLN A 109 -25.44 -20.31 16.67
N LEU A 110 -26.59 -20.30 16.01
CA LEU A 110 -26.71 -20.47 14.57
C LEU A 110 -26.92 -19.10 13.92
N CYS A 111 -26.00 -18.74 13.04
CA CYS A 111 -26.05 -17.54 12.21
C CYS A 111 -26.50 -17.94 10.80
N ILE A 112 -27.52 -17.27 10.29
CA ILE A 112 -28.06 -17.48 8.95
C ILE A 112 -28.04 -16.17 8.18
N SER A 113 -27.23 -16.10 7.13
CA SER A 113 -27.11 -14.94 6.23
C SER A 113 -27.75 -15.25 4.88
N LEU A 114 -28.64 -14.37 4.41
CA LEU A 114 -29.27 -14.47 3.10
C LEU A 114 -28.50 -13.62 2.09
N TYR A 115 -28.20 -14.18 0.92
CA TYR A 115 -27.44 -13.54 -0.15
C TYR A 115 -28.24 -13.49 -1.45
N ASP A 116 -28.05 -12.41 -2.20
CA ASP A 116 -28.50 -12.25 -3.58
C ASP A 116 -27.31 -12.24 -4.54
N CYS A 117 -27.52 -12.80 -5.73
CA CYS A 117 -26.54 -12.83 -6.82
C CYS A 117 -26.65 -11.56 -7.66
N ALA A 118 -25.91 -10.52 -7.27
CA ALA A 118 -25.96 -9.22 -7.95
C ALA A 118 -25.08 -9.14 -9.22
N GLY A 119 -24.18 -10.11 -9.42
CA GLY A 119 -23.31 -10.18 -10.59
C GLY A 119 -22.31 -11.33 -10.50
N PRO A 120 -21.43 -11.50 -11.50
CA PRO A 120 -20.40 -12.55 -11.51
C PRO A 120 -19.48 -12.41 -10.30
N GLY A 121 -19.48 -13.41 -9.40
CA GLY A 121 -18.63 -13.43 -8.22
C GLY A 121 -19.00 -12.43 -7.10
N ARG A 122 -20.11 -11.69 -7.22
CA ARG A 122 -20.54 -10.70 -6.21
C ARG A 122 -21.86 -11.12 -5.55
N GLN A 123 -21.77 -11.50 -4.28
CA GLN A 123 -22.92 -11.77 -3.41
C GLN A 123 -23.23 -10.52 -2.59
N LEU A 124 -24.50 -10.10 -2.58
CA LEU A 124 -24.97 -8.99 -1.74
C LEU A 124 -25.77 -9.55 -0.55
N PRO A 125 -25.45 -9.14 0.70
CA PRO A 125 -26.24 -9.56 1.85
C PRO A 125 -27.62 -8.92 1.79
N VAL A 126 -28.64 -9.77 1.78
CA VAL A 126 -30.05 -9.40 1.86
C VAL A 126 -30.46 -9.17 3.31
N GLY A 127 -29.96 -9.99 4.21
CA GLY A 127 -30.14 -9.84 5.64
C GLY A 127 -29.71 -11.05 6.44
N GLY A 128 -29.55 -10.87 7.74
CA GLY A 128 -28.99 -11.85 8.66
C GLY A 128 -29.89 -12.11 9.86
N THR A 129 -29.85 -13.32 10.39
CA THR A 129 -30.53 -13.68 11.65
C THR A 129 -29.69 -14.66 12.46
N THR A 130 -29.66 -14.46 13.78
CA THR A 130 -28.92 -15.30 14.72
C THR A 130 -29.85 -15.86 15.80
N ILE A 131 -29.74 -17.16 16.10
CA ILE A 131 -30.50 -17.84 17.16
C ILE A 131 -29.63 -18.78 17.98
N SER A 132 -29.82 -18.82 19.31
CA SER A 132 -29.18 -19.82 20.16
C SER A 132 -29.68 -21.23 19.85
N LEU A 133 -28.80 -22.21 19.71
CA LEU A 133 -29.17 -23.62 19.51
C LEU A 133 -29.81 -24.22 20.77
N PHE A 134 -29.31 -23.85 21.95
CA PHE A 134 -29.89 -24.24 23.23
C PHE A 134 -30.81 -23.14 23.80
N GLY A 135 -31.92 -23.58 24.40
CA GLY A 135 -32.81 -22.71 25.18
C GLY A 135 -32.25 -22.36 26.56
N LYS A 136 -32.99 -21.53 27.32
CA LYS A 136 -32.57 -21.10 28.68
C LYS A 136 -32.27 -22.26 29.63
N HIS A 137 -32.96 -23.38 29.46
CA HIS A 137 -32.83 -24.57 30.31
C HIS A 137 -31.83 -25.61 29.74
N GLY A 138 -31.00 -25.25 28.76
CA GLY A 138 -30.03 -26.18 28.16
C GLY A 138 -30.65 -27.25 27.26
N VAL A 139 -31.94 -27.13 26.93
CA VAL A 139 -32.62 -28.02 25.98
C VAL A 139 -32.42 -27.49 24.56
N PHE A 140 -31.99 -28.34 23.64
CA PHE A 140 -31.86 -28.02 22.22
C PHE A 140 -33.23 -27.62 21.64
N ARG A 141 -33.25 -26.62 20.76
CA ARG A 141 -34.51 -26.17 20.15
C ARG A 141 -35.06 -27.26 19.21
N GLN A 142 -36.38 -27.42 19.22
CA GLN A 142 -37.10 -28.41 18.40
C GLN A 142 -38.29 -27.75 17.72
N GLY A 143 -38.66 -28.28 16.55
CA GLY A 143 -39.81 -27.85 15.77
C GLY A 143 -39.61 -26.55 14.99
N MET A 144 -40.71 -26.02 14.47
CA MET A 144 -40.75 -24.86 13.58
C MET A 144 -40.66 -23.54 14.34
N LEU A 145 -39.82 -22.63 13.86
CA LEU A 145 -39.60 -21.30 14.42
C LEU A 145 -39.50 -20.25 13.31
N ASP A 146 -40.26 -19.17 13.46
CA ASP A 146 -40.12 -17.96 12.65
C ASP A 146 -39.07 -17.03 13.28
N LEU A 147 -38.07 -16.64 12.51
CA LEU A 147 -36.98 -15.74 12.92
C LEU A 147 -37.06 -14.41 12.19
N ARG A 148 -36.89 -13.31 12.92
CA ARG A 148 -36.76 -11.98 12.33
C ARG A 148 -35.39 -11.86 11.62
N VAL A 149 -35.39 -11.37 10.38
CA VAL A 149 -34.20 -11.14 9.57
C VAL A 149 -33.92 -9.65 9.47
N TRP A 150 -32.70 -9.25 9.81
CA TRP A 150 -32.25 -7.86 9.82
C TRP A 150 -31.79 -7.45 8.42
N PRO A 151 -32.37 -6.41 7.81
CA PRO A 151 -32.12 -6.08 6.41
C PRO A 151 -30.71 -5.53 6.19
N GLY A 152 -30.02 -6.04 5.17
CA GLY A 152 -28.74 -5.50 4.67
C GLY A 152 -27.51 -5.73 5.57
N ILE A 153 -27.64 -6.54 6.63
CA ILE A 153 -26.56 -6.87 7.56
C ILE A 153 -26.38 -8.39 7.57
N GLU A 154 -25.13 -8.88 7.59
CA GLU A 154 -24.84 -10.31 7.75
C GLU A 154 -25.09 -10.77 9.19
N ALA A 155 -25.44 -12.04 9.38
CA ALA A 155 -25.67 -12.59 10.71
C ALA A 155 -24.37 -12.61 11.53
N ASP A 156 -24.45 -12.14 12.78
CA ASP A 156 -23.32 -12.08 13.70
C ASP A 156 -23.49 -13.06 14.86
N GLY A 157 -22.45 -13.82 15.17
CA GLY A 157 -22.42 -14.78 16.28
C GLY A 157 -21.84 -14.22 17.57
N SER A 158 -21.95 -12.90 17.77
CA SER A 158 -21.43 -12.22 18.96
C SER A 158 -22.30 -12.54 20.20
N VAL A 159 -21.71 -12.45 21.40
CA VAL A 159 -22.41 -12.75 22.67
C VAL A 159 -23.68 -11.89 22.82
N LEU A 160 -23.63 -10.65 22.35
CA LEU A 160 -24.76 -9.74 22.20
C LEU A 160 -24.98 -9.49 20.70
N SER A 161 -25.57 -10.48 20.02
CA SER A 161 -25.86 -10.40 18.60
C SER A 161 -26.61 -9.11 18.24
N SER A 162 -26.09 -8.41 17.24
CA SER A 162 -26.71 -7.26 16.57
C SER A 162 -27.85 -7.69 15.62
N THR A 163 -27.91 -8.98 15.29
CA THR A 163 -28.93 -9.60 14.42
C THR A 163 -29.79 -10.66 15.13
N PRO A 164 -30.36 -10.40 16.32
CA PRO A 164 -31.08 -11.42 17.07
C PRO A 164 -32.38 -11.81 16.36
N GLY A 165 -32.58 -13.11 16.11
CA GLY A 165 -33.79 -13.64 15.45
C GLY A 165 -35.02 -13.67 16.36
N LYS A 166 -34.83 -13.61 17.69
CA LYS A 166 -35.91 -13.51 18.69
C LYS A 166 -35.68 -12.29 19.59
N THR A 167 -36.37 -11.19 19.32
CA THR A 167 -36.31 -9.98 20.15
C THR A 167 -37.25 -10.08 21.37
N LYS A 168 -36.88 -9.39 22.46
CA LYS A 168 -37.70 -9.27 23.68
C LYS A 168 -38.63 -8.05 23.60
N ASP A 169 -39.33 -7.87 22.48
CA ASP A 169 -40.26 -6.75 22.37
C ASP A 169 -41.47 -7.04 23.26
N HIS A 170 -41.50 -6.38 24.42
CA HIS A 170 -42.54 -6.50 25.43
C HIS A 170 -43.84 -5.86 24.91
N GLY A 171 -44.68 -6.69 24.31
CA GLY A 171 -46.11 -6.42 24.15
C GLY A 171 -46.49 -5.78 22.83
N LYS A 172 -46.71 -6.63 21.81
CA LYS A 172 -47.82 -6.50 20.83
C LYS A 172 -47.85 -7.55 19.70
N GLU A 173 -47.01 -8.59 19.70
CA GLU A 173 -47.09 -9.60 18.63
C GLU A 173 -47.99 -10.78 19.03
N GLN A 174 -49.19 -10.85 18.44
CA GLN A 174 -50.10 -11.99 18.60
C GLN A 174 -49.39 -13.30 18.16
N MET A 175 -48.52 -13.23 17.16
CA MET A 175 -47.69 -14.33 16.67
C MET A 175 -46.89 -15.05 17.78
N GLN A 176 -46.24 -14.33 18.70
CA GLN A 176 -45.47 -14.97 19.77
C GLN A 176 -46.35 -15.66 20.82
N ARG A 177 -47.53 -15.07 21.11
CA ARG A 177 -48.54 -15.68 22.01
C ARG A 177 -49.11 -16.94 21.38
N LEU A 178 -49.47 -16.89 20.11
CA LEU A 178 -49.99 -18.04 19.36
C LEU A 178 -48.94 -19.15 19.25
N ALA A 179 -47.67 -18.83 18.96
CA ALA A 179 -46.59 -19.82 18.93
C ALA A 179 -46.40 -20.55 20.28
N LYS A 180 -46.57 -19.85 21.42
CA LYS A 180 -46.56 -20.47 22.75
C LYS A 180 -47.75 -21.41 22.94
N LEU A 181 -48.95 -21.04 22.49
CA LEU A 181 -50.15 -21.88 22.59
C LEU A 181 -50.06 -23.12 21.69
N VAL A 182 -49.57 -22.97 20.46
CA VAL A 182 -49.28 -24.09 19.55
C VAL A 182 -48.29 -25.07 20.18
N LYS A 183 -47.25 -24.55 20.85
CA LYS A 183 -46.30 -25.41 21.58
C LYS A 183 -46.98 -26.17 22.73
N LYS A 184 -47.85 -25.52 23.50
CA LYS A 184 -48.61 -26.18 24.58
C LYS A 184 -49.51 -27.30 24.04
N HIS A 185 -50.19 -27.04 22.92
CA HIS A 185 -51.02 -28.03 22.22
C HIS A 185 -50.19 -29.23 21.72
N ARG A 186 -49.06 -28.97 21.05
CA ARG A 186 -48.13 -30.03 20.58
C ARG A 186 -47.59 -30.87 21.73
N ASN A 187 -47.24 -30.24 22.85
CA ASN A 187 -46.76 -30.89 24.07
C ASN A 187 -47.86 -31.65 24.83
N GLY A 188 -49.10 -31.74 24.31
CA GLY A 188 -50.20 -32.46 24.96
C GLY A 188 -50.78 -31.75 26.19
N GLN A 189 -50.42 -30.49 26.45
CA GLN A 189 -50.94 -29.70 27.58
C GLN A 189 -52.34 -29.11 27.29
N MET A 190 -52.88 -29.38 26.10
CA MET A 190 -54.22 -28.99 25.68
C MET A 190 -54.88 -30.20 25.02
N ASN A 191 -56.19 -30.36 25.24
CA ASN A 191 -56.96 -31.45 24.65
C ASN A 191 -56.99 -31.30 23.13
N LYS A 192 -56.64 -32.38 22.42
CA LYS A 192 -56.68 -32.42 20.95
C LYS A 192 -58.11 -32.63 20.49
N VAL A 193 -58.62 -31.75 19.64
CA VAL A 193 -59.96 -31.81 19.06
C VAL A 193 -59.81 -31.58 17.55
N ASP A 194 -59.65 -32.65 16.78
CA ASP A 194 -59.19 -32.60 15.39
C ASP A 194 -59.89 -31.58 14.49
N TRP A 195 -61.23 -31.47 14.57
CA TRP A 195 -61.98 -30.55 13.71
C TRP A 195 -61.76 -29.08 14.11
N LEU A 196 -61.66 -28.79 15.41
CA LEU A 196 -61.45 -27.45 15.95
C LEU A 196 -59.98 -27.04 15.80
N ASP A 197 -59.06 -27.98 15.98
CA ASP A 197 -57.63 -27.80 15.80
C ASP A 197 -57.33 -27.41 14.34
N ARG A 198 -57.95 -28.07 13.36
CA ARG A 198 -57.79 -27.68 11.93
C ARG A 198 -58.24 -26.26 11.65
N LEU A 199 -59.37 -25.82 12.21
CA LEU A 199 -59.87 -24.45 12.03
C LEU A 199 -58.98 -23.43 12.76
N THR A 200 -58.56 -23.74 13.98
CA THR A 200 -57.71 -22.85 14.79
C THR A 200 -56.31 -22.72 14.21
N PHE A 201 -55.67 -23.80 13.75
CA PHE A 201 -54.37 -23.71 13.07
C PHE A 201 -54.43 -22.90 11.78
N ARG A 202 -55.52 -23.02 11.01
CA ARG A 202 -55.74 -22.20 9.81
C ARG A 202 -55.88 -20.71 10.15
N GLU A 203 -56.64 -20.38 11.19
CA GLU A 203 -56.75 -18.99 11.64
C GLU A 203 -55.43 -18.44 12.20
N ILE A 204 -54.66 -19.26 12.92
CA ILE A 204 -53.32 -18.89 13.41
C ILE A 204 -52.39 -18.58 12.23
N GLU A 205 -52.42 -19.39 11.17
CA GLU A 205 -51.63 -19.16 9.96
C GLU A 205 -52.02 -17.84 9.28
N LEU A 206 -53.32 -17.55 9.15
CA LEU A 206 -53.81 -16.29 8.57
C LEU A 206 -53.43 -15.06 9.39
N ILE A 207 -53.47 -15.16 10.72
CA ILE A 207 -53.05 -14.08 11.63
C ILE A 207 -51.55 -13.83 11.49
N ASN A 208 -50.74 -14.89 11.55
CA ASN A 208 -49.28 -14.78 11.38
C ASN A 208 -48.92 -14.19 10.02
N GLU A 209 -49.58 -14.62 8.94
CA GLU A 209 -49.33 -14.11 7.60
C GLU A 209 -49.68 -12.61 7.48
N ARG A 210 -50.80 -12.19 8.08
CA ARG A 210 -51.21 -10.78 8.11
C ARG A 210 -50.19 -9.92 8.88
N GLU A 211 -49.71 -10.41 10.01
CA GLU A 211 -48.72 -9.73 10.85
C GLU A 211 -47.36 -9.62 10.16
N LYS A 212 -46.87 -10.70 9.55
CA LYS A 212 -45.63 -10.71 8.74
C LYS A 212 -45.69 -9.76 7.54
N ARG A 213 -46.86 -9.63 6.88
CA ARG A 213 -47.06 -8.68 5.76
C ARG A 213 -47.14 -7.22 6.20
N ALA A 214 -47.53 -6.95 7.45
CA ALA A 214 -47.61 -5.61 8.02
C ALA A 214 -46.27 -5.15 8.62
N SER A 215 -45.37 -6.08 8.96
CA SER A 215 -44.04 -5.78 9.46
C SER A 215 -43.10 -5.27 8.36
N GLU A 216 -42.17 -4.39 8.74
CA GLU A 216 -41.09 -3.90 7.87
C GLU A 216 -39.91 -4.87 7.75
N TYR A 217 -39.93 -5.95 8.54
CA TYR A 217 -38.89 -6.98 8.56
C TYR A 217 -39.27 -8.20 7.72
N LEU A 218 -38.25 -8.94 7.29
CA LEU A 218 -38.41 -10.28 6.73
C LEU A 218 -38.42 -11.31 7.87
N TYR A 219 -39.18 -12.39 7.69
CA TYR A 219 -39.27 -13.52 8.62
C TYR A 219 -38.88 -14.80 7.91
N LEU A 220 -37.83 -15.46 8.42
CA LEU A 220 -37.36 -16.76 7.93
C LEU A 220 -37.89 -17.87 8.83
N MET A 221 -38.65 -18.79 8.25
CA MET A 221 -39.09 -20.01 8.93
C MET A 221 -37.98 -21.05 8.86
N ILE A 222 -37.58 -21.55 10.03
CA ILE A 222 -36.65 -22.66 10.18
C ILE A 222 -37.29 -23.79 10.98
N GLU A 223 -36.94 -25.03 10.67
CA GLU A 223 -37.41 -26.21 11.41
C GLU A 223 -36.21 -26.96 11.99
N PHE A 224 -36.22 -27.10 13.31
CA PHE A 224 -35.27 -27.92 14.05
C PHE A 224 -35.75 -29.37 14.11
N PRO A 225 -34.83 -30.34 14.03
CA PRO A 225 -35.15 -31.76 14.03
C PRO A 225 -35.72 -32.19 15.38
N GLU A 226 -36.63 -33.16 15.34
CA GLU A 226 -37.22 -33.80 16.51
C GLU A 226 -36.75 -35.26 16.55
N ILE A 227 -36.29 -35.72 17.70
CA ILE A 227 -35.82 -37.10 17.87
C ILE A 227 -37.00 -37.91 18.41
N THR A 228 -37.36 -38.97 17.71
CA THR A 228 -38.33 -39.95 18.19
C THR A 228 -37.66 -41.30 18.35
N MET A 229 -37.86 -41.94 19.50
CA MET A 229 -37.47 -43.34 19.73
C MET A 229 -38.74 -44.10 20.10
N ASP A 230 -39.04 -45.18 19.38
CA ASP A 230 -40.22 -46.02 19.57
C ASP A 230 -41.55 -45.24 19.61
N GLY A 231 -41.65 -44.17 18.81
CA GLY A 231 -42.84 -43.32 18.73
C GLY A 231 -42.97 -42.27 19.85
N ILE A 232 -42.02 -42.20 20.79
CA ILE A 232 -41.98 -41.22 21.87
C ILE A 232 -40.97 -40.10 21.50
N PRO A 233 -41.34 -38.81 21.59
CA PRO A 233 -40.43 -37.70 21.33
C PRO A 233 -39.45 -37.48 22.51
N TYR A 234 -38.16 -37.39 22.21
CA TYR A 234 -37.09 -37.12 23.17
C TYR A 234 -36.54 -35.70 23.00
N SER A 235 -36.31 -35.00 24.13
CA SER A 235 -35.63 -33.70 24.16
C SER A 235 -34.12 -33.86 24.29
N ILE A 236 -33.33 -33.14 23.48
CA ILE A 236 -31.86 -33.16 23.63
C ILE A 236 -31.48 -32.17 24.73
N VAL A 237 -30.79 -32.64 25.77
CA VAL A 237 -30.32 -31.84 26.91
C VAL A 237 -28.80 -31.72 26.83
N TYR A 238 -28.29 -30.50 26.92
CA TYR A 238 -26.86 -30.26 26.97
C TYR A 238 -26.23 -30.92 28.19
N PHE A 239 -25.19 -31.73 27.97
CA PHE A 239 -24.37 -32.32 29.02
C PHE A 239 -22.95 -32.52 28.50
N GLU A 240 -21.99 -31.96 29.21
CA GLU A 240 -20.57 -32.10 28.93
C GLU A 240 -20.01 -33.20 29.82
N LYS A 241 -19.58 -34.31 29.20
CA LYS A 241 -18.97 -35.42 29.91
C LYS A 241 -17.49 -35.07 30.15
N ASP A 242 -17.01 -35.26 31.37
CA ASP A 242 -15.60 -35.08 31.75
C ASP A 242 -15.05 -33.63 31.70
N GLY A 243 -15.91 -32.61 31.82
CA GLY A 243 -15.51 -31.18 31.79
C GLY A 243 -14.50 -30.74 32.88
N ASP A 244 -14.29 -31.57 33.91
CA ASP A 244 -13.31 -31.37 34.98
C ASP A 244 -12.01 -32.21 34.82
N GLU A 245 -11.94 -33.12 33.84
CA GLU A 245 -10.77 -33.99 33.65
C GLU A 245 -9.83 -33.48 32.54
N VAL A 246 -8.58 -33.23 32.92
CA VAL A 246 -7.50 -32.81 32.01
C VAL A 246 -7.08 -34.01 31.17
N VAL A 247 -7.57 -34.11 29.94
CA VAL A 247 -7.16 -35.18 29.00
C VAL A 247 -5.67 -35.03 28.66
N GLN A 248 -4.86 -36.01 29.04
CA GLN A 248 -3.46 -36.09 28.62
C GLN A 248 -3.38 -36.59 27.16
N HIS A 249 -2.77 -35.78 26.31
CA HIS A 249 -2.58 -36.03 24.89
C HIS A 249 -1.71 -37.29 24.65
N ARG A 250 -2.13 -38.19 23.74
CA ARG A 250 -1.24 -39.25 23.21
C ARG A 250 -0.29 -38.65 22.15
N SER A 251 0.96 -39.10 22.18
CA SER A 251 2.15 -38.49 21.58
C SER A 251 2.65 -39.15 20.29
N GLN A 252 1.84 -39.93 19.57
CA GLN A 252 2.26 -40.55 18.30
C GLN A 252 1.12 -40.58 17.27
N PRO A 253 1.14 -39.69 16.25
CA PRO A 253 0.30 -39.83 15.07
C PRO A 253 0.97 -40.67 13.99
N ASP A 254 0.23 -41.57 13.35
CA ASP A 254 0.64 -42.25 12.11
C ASP A 254 0.63 -41.26 10.95
N VAL A 255 1.70 -41.22 10.16
CA VAL A 255 1.84 -40.32 9.01
C VAL A 255 1.06 -40.88 7.82
N VAL A 256 0.04 -40.15 7.37
CA VAL A 256 -0.72 -40.45 6.15
C VAL A 256 -0.64 -39.26 5.20
N THR A 257 -0.26 -39.50 3.95
CA THR A 257 -0.31 -38.49 2.88
C THR A 257 -1.72 -38.37 2.33
N LEU A 258 -2.35 -37.21 2.55
CA LEU A 258 -3.63 -36.82 1.97
C LEU A 258 -3.41 -35.80 0.84
N PRO A 259 -4.15 -35.88 -0.29
CA PRO A 259 -4.19 -34.81 -1.26
C PRO A 259 -4.89 -33.60 -0.63
N ASP A 260 -4.12 -32.55 -0.37
CA ASP A 260 -4.56 -31.36 0.36
C ASP A 260 -5.14 -30.31 -0.60
N TYR A 261 -6.47 -30.19 -0.61
CA TYR A 261 -7.20 -29.16 -1.37
C TYR A 261 -7.11 -27.78 -0.69
N GLU A 262 -6.50 -27.68 0.50
CA GLU A 262 -6.40 -26.50 1.35
C GLU A 262 -4.99 -25.87 1.34
N ILE A 263 -4.10 -26.23 0.40
CA ILE A 263 -2.69 -25.79 0.33
C ILE A 263 -2.44 -24.27 0.17
N LEU A 264 -3.49 -23.45 0.33
CA LEU A 264 -3.47 -21.98 0.33
C LEU A 264 -4.43 -21.38 1.40
N GLN A 265 -5.01 -22.21 2.29
CA GLN A 265 -5.81 -21.77 3.42
C GLN A 265 -4.96 -21.64 4.69
N GLU A 266 -5.42 -20.83 5.65
CA GLU A 266 -4.70 -20.65 6.91
C GLU A 266 -4.67 -21.95 7.73
N ASN A 267 -3.48 -22.46 8.03
CA ASN A 267 -3.31 -23.67 8.84
C ASN A 267 -3.75 -23.42 10.30
N LEU A 268 -4.91 -23.97 10.67
CA LEU A 268 -5.49 -23.83 12.01
C LEU A 268 -4.60 -24.42 13.11
N VAL A 269 -3.81 -25.46 12.79
CA VAL A 269 -2.86 -26.08 13.71
C VAL A 269 -1.70 -25.12 14.00
N GLU A 270 -1.17 -24.47 12.97
CA GLU A 270 -0.13 -23.44 13.13
C GLU A 270 -0.64 -22.24 13.93
N ILE A 271 -1.86 -21.77 13.67
CA ILE A 271 -2.47 -20.67 14.45
C ILE A 271 -2.63 -21.05 15.93
N LYS A 272 -3.04 -22.29 16.21
CA LYS A 272 -3.15 -22.81 17.59
C LYS A 272 -1.77 -22.91 18.24
N HIS A 273 -0.78 -23.46 17.53
CA HIS A 273 0.61 -23.56 18.00
C HIS A 273 1.19 -22.19 18.33
N HIS A 274 1.06 -21.24 17.40
CA HIS A 274 1.50 -19.85 17.54
C HIS A 274 0.87 -19.17 18.78
N LYS A 275 -0.45 -19.30 18.97
CA LYS A 275 -1.15 -18.77 20.15
C LYS A 275 -0.69 -19.41 21.47
N LEU A 276 -0.30 -20.68 21.44
CA LEU A 276 0.20 -21.40 22.62
C LEU A 276 1.65 -21.01 22.95
N VAL A 277 2.54 -20.97 21.95
CA VAL A 277 3.94 -20.57 22.12
C VAL A 277 4.08 -19.13 22.60
N ARG A 278 3.24 -18.23 22.07
CA ARG A 278 3.26 -16.80 22.41
C ARG A 278 2.37 -16.41 23.59
N SER A 279 1.66 -17.38 24.19
CA SER A 279 0.80 -17.17 25.35
C SER A 279 1.56 -16.51 26.51
N LEU A 280 0.94 -15.48 27.11
CA LEU A 280 1.43 -14.76 28.29
C LEU A 280 1.75 -15.69 29.48
N ARG A 281 1.20 -16.91 29.52
CA ARG A 281 1.51 -17.92 30.54
C ARG A 281 2.95 -18.45 30.46
N SER A 282 3.61 -18.36 29.30
CA SER A 282 5.02 -18.75 29.10
C SER A 282 6.01 -17.63 29.43
N GLY A 283 5.54 -16.43 29.81
CA GLY A 283 6.36 -15.21 29.86
C GLY A 283 7.41 -15.11 30.97
N GLY A 284 7.36 -15.96 32.00
CA GLY A 284 8.19 -15.80 33.21
C GLY A 284 9.70 -16.01 33.05
N HIS A 285 10.15 -16.76 32.04
CA HIS A 285 11.57 -17.18 31.92
C HIS A 285 12.28 -16.74 30.63
N THR A 286 11.66 -15.86 29.82
CA THR A 286 12.20 -15.49 28.49
C THR A 286 13.34 -14.48 28.49
N ARG A 287 13.54 -13.72 29.57
CA ARG A 287 14.59 -12.68 29.65
C ARG A 287 16.03 -13.23 29.70
N GLU A 288 16.22 -14.43 30.22
CA GLU A 288 17.56 -15.03 30.41
C GLU A 288 17.89 -16.11 29.37
N LEU A 289 16.97 -16.36 28.43
CA LEU A 289 17.12 -17.38 27.40
C LEU A 289 18.21 -16.98 26.39
N LYS A 290 19.32 -17.71 26.41
CA LYS A 290 20.39 -17.62 25.41
C LYS A 290 20.26 -18.76 24.39
N PRO A 291 20.42 -18.49 23.09
CA PRO A 291 20.33 -19.54 22.08
C PRO A 291 21.52 -20.50 22.16
N THR A 292 21.26 -21.79 21.89
CA THR A 292 22.30 -22.80 21.63
C THR A 292 23.04 -22.49 20.34
N SER A 293 24.20 -23.12 20.08
CA SER A 293 25.01 -22.84 18.88
C SER A 293 24.18 -22.95 17.60
N ASN A 294 23.48 -24.08 17.41
CA ASN A 294 22.67 -24.33 16.21
C ASN A 294 21.54 -23.28 16.05
N VAL A 295 20.93 -22.86 17.16
CA VAL A 295 19.86 -21.84 17.12
C VAL A 295 20.42 -20.46 16.81
N ARG A 296 21.63 -20.15 17.32
CA ARG A 296 22.31 -18.89 17.00
C ARG A 296 22.66 -18.83 15.51
N ASP A 297 23.17 -19.92 14.96
CA ASP A 297 23.53 -20.00 13.54
C ASP A 297 22.28 -19.84 12.66
N ALA A 298 21.18 -20.50 13.02
CA ALA A 298 19.88 -20.32 12.36
C ALA A 298 19.37 -18.87 12.45
N LEU A 299 19.44 -18.23 13.63
CA LEU A 299 19.04 -16.83 13.80
C LEU A 299 19.90 -15.88 12.96
N ASN A 300 21.21 -16.10 12.89
CA ASN A 300 22.10 -15.28 12.08
C ASN A 300 21.78 -15.40 10.58
N ILE A 301 21.46 -16.60 10.10
CA ILE A 301 20.99 -16.81 8.71
C ILE A 301 19.73 -16.00 8.44
N ILE A 302 18.73 -16.07 9.34
CA ILE A 302 17.45 -15.35 9.20
C ILE A 302 17.65 -13.83 9.18
N ILE A 303 18.59 -13.30 9.96
CA ILE A 303 18.87 -11.85 10.02
C ILE A 303 19.49 -11.33 8.72
N ILE A 304 20.29 -12.15 8.04
CA ILE A 304 20.94 -11.80 6.76
C ILE A 304 19.92 -11.75 5.61
N TYR A 305 18.75 -12.38 5.76
CA TYR A 305 17.74 -12.41 4.70
C TYR A 305 17.42 -11.01 4.17
N PRO A 306 17.27 -10.87 2.84
CA PRO A 306 16.77 -9.63 2.25
C PRO A 306 15.45 -9.19 2.88
N PRO A 307 15.17 -7.87 2.96
CA PRO A 307 13.89 -7.33 3.41
C PRO A 307 12.67 -7.90 2.65
N THR A 308 12.85 -8.32 1.40
CA THR A 308 11.80 -8.87 0.55
C THR A 308 11.43 -10.31 0.85
N THR A 309 12.27 -11.04 1.60
CA THR A 309 12.02 -12.45 1.94
C THR A 309 10.91 -12.54 2.98
N ALA A 310 9.89 -13.34 2.69
CA ALA A 310 8.83 -13.66 3.64
C ALA A 310 9.35 -14.67 4.68
N LEU A 311 9.14 -14.38 5.97
CA LEU A 311 9.55 -15.26 7.07
C LEU A 311 8.50 -16.36 7.28
N SER A 312 8.95 -17.60 7.46
CA SER A 312 8.07 -18.72 7.82
C SER A 312 7.50 -18.57 9.23
N THR A 313 6.44 -19.30 9.55
CA THR A 313 5.81 -19.26 10.88
C THR A 313 6.76 -19.74 11.97
N GLU A 314 7.58 -20.76 11.69
CA GLU A 314 8.62 -21.27 12.61
C GLU A 314 9.73 -20.24 12.85
N GLU A 315 10.20 -19.56 11.79
CA GLU A 315 11.23 -18.52 11.88
C GLU A 315 10.73 -17.33 12.71
N GLN A 316 9.47 -16.93 12.50
CA GLN A 316 8.81 -15.87 13.28
C GLN A 316 8.74 -16.22 14.77
N ASP A 317 8.35 -17.46 15.10
CA ASP A 317 8.29 -17.92 16.49
C ASP A 317 9.68 -18.00 17.14
N LEU A 318 10.71 -18.36 16.36
CA LEU A 318 12.10 -18.37 16.82
C LEU A 318 12.59 -16.97 17.17
N ILE A 319 12.35 -15.99 16.29
CA ILE A 319 12.67 -14.56 16.54
C ILE A 319 11.92 -14.06 17.78
N TRP A 320 10.62 -14.35 17.88
CA TRP A 320 9.81 -13.93 19.02
C TRP A 320 10.33 -14.52 20.35
N LYS A 321 10.71 -15.79 20.36
CA LYS A 321 11.25 -16.49 21.54
C LYS A 321 12.56 -15.85 22.03
N TYR A 322 13.47 -15.50 21.12
CA TYR A 322 14.78 -14.92 21.44
C TYR A 322 14.85 -13.39 21.32
N ARG A 323 13.72 -12.68 21.34
CA ARG A 323 13.64 -11.21 21.19
C ARG A 323 14.56 -10.41 22.12
N PHE A 324 14.75 -10.84 23.38
CA PHE A 324 15.65 -10.18 24.34
C PHE A 324 17.13 -10.39 24.02
N TYR A 325 17.49 -11.49 23.36
CA TYR A 325 18.86 -11.70 22.87
C TYR A 325 19.12 -10.87 21.61
N LEU A 326 18.12 -10.82 20.72
CA LEU A 326 18.18 -10.09 19.46
C LEU A 326 18.11 -8.57 19.64
N SER A 327 17.65 -8.06 20.79
CA SER A 327 17.56 -6.62 21.04
C SER A 327 18.90 -5.88 20.97
N ASN A 328 20.02 -6.59 21.16
CA ASN A 328 21.36 -6.03 21.01
C ASN A 328 21.82 -5.94 19.54
N GLN A 329 21.16 -6.65 18.62
CA GLN A 329 21.48 -6.68 17.21
C GLN A 329 20.59 -5.70 16.44
N LYS A 330 21.19 -4.64 15.91
CA LYS A 330 20.50 -3.57 15.16
C LYS A 330 19.68 -4.09 13.97
N LYS A 331 20.30 -4.94 13.13
CA LYS A 331 19.72 -5.49 11.90
C LYS A 331 18.53 -6.43 12.11
N ALA A 332 18.38 -6.97 13.32
CA ALA A 332 17.30 -7.90 13.65
C ALA A 332 15.96 -7.19 13.89
N LEU A 333 15.96 -5.86 14.08
CA LEU A 333 14.76 -5.11 14.43
C LEU A 333 13.66 -5.23 13.38
N THR A 334 13.97 -5.03 12.09
CA THR A 334 12.94 -5.05 11.05
C THR A 334 12.32 -6.45 10.89
N LYS A 335 13.11 -7.51 11.10
CA LYS A 335 12.63 -8.91 11.14
C LYS A 335 11.72 -9.16 12.34
N PHE A 336 12.10 -8.65 13.52
CA PHE A 336 11.26 -8.74 14.72
C PHE A 336 9.92 -8.04 14.52
N VAL A 337 9.90 -6.80 14.03
CA VAL A 337 8.64 -6.05 13.84
C VAL A 337 7.72 -6.77 12.83
N LYS A 338 8.27 -7.44 11.80
CA LYS A 338 7.49 -8.27 10.86
C LYS A 338 6.86 -9.50 11.49
N CYS A 339 7.47 -10.07 12.53
CA CYS A 339 6.96 -11.28 13.16
C CYS A 339 5.82 -11.01 14.16
N VAL A 340 5.61 -9.76 14.57
CA VAL A 340 4.61 -9.37 15.59
C VAL A 340 3.19 -9.37 15.01
N ASN A 341 2.25 -10.00 15.72
CA ASN A 341 0.84 -9.87 15.39
C ASN A 341 0.20 -8.66 16.08
N TRP A 342 0.17 -7.53 15.38
CA TRP A 342 -0.38 -6.25 15.87
C TRP A 342 -1.89 -6.28 16.17
N LYS A 343 -2.63 -7.35 15.80
CA LYS A 343 -4.05 -7.51 16.16
C LYS A 343 -4.25 -8.01 17.59
N VAL A 344 -3.20 -8.57 18.22
CA VAL A 344 -3.24 -9.15 19.56
C VAL A 344 -2.65 -8.15 20.55
N ALA A 345 -3.50 -7.52 21.36
CA ALA A 345 -3.11 -6.47 22.31
C ALA A 345 -1.99 -6.89 23.30
N GLY A 346 -1.88 -8.19 23.61
CA GLY A 346 -0.81 -8.71 24.46
C GLY A 346 0.57 -8.73 23.78
N GLU A 347 0.62 -9.07 22.50
CA GLU A 347 1.85 -9.05 21.70
C GLU A 347 2.24 -7.61 21.35
N GLU A 348 1.27 -6.79 20.99
CA GLU A 348 1.44 -5.35 20.72
C GLU A 348 2.17 -4.67 21.88
N ARG A 349 1.67 -4.83 23.12
CA ARG A 349 2.28 -4.19 24.30
C ARG A 349 3.74 -4.62 24.50
N GLN A 350 4.03 -5.92 24.39
CA GLN A 350 5.39 -6.43 24.54
C GLN A 350 6.31 -5.94 23.41
N ALA A 351 5.80 -5.87 22.18
CA ALA A 351 6.56 -5.39 21.03
C ALA A 351 6.93 -3.91 21.20
N LEU A 352 6.02 -3.07 21.72
CA LEU A 352 6.29 -1.66 22.00
C LEU A 352 7.32 -1.48 23.12
N GLU A 353 7.24 -2.27 24.19
CA GLU A 353 8.26 -2.29 25.24
C GLU A 353 9.62 -2.72 24.70
N MET A 354 9.66 -3.75 23.85
CA MET A 354 10.88 -4.22 23.20
C MET A 354 11.47 -3.20 22.24
N LEU A 355 10.65 -2.46 21.50
CA LEU A 355 11.08 -1.42 20.56
C LEU A 355 11.86 -0.31 21.28
N ALA A 356 11.46 0.04 22.51
CA ALA A 356 12.16 1.02 23.33
C ALA A 356 13.51 0.51 23.86
N LEU A 357 13.65 -0.81 24.06
CA LEU A 357 14.87 -1.46 24.55
C LEU A 357 15.84 -1.87 23.43
N TRP A 358 15.37 -1.89 22.17
CA TRP A 358 16.18 -2.36 21.04
C TRP A 358 17.31 -1.37 20.71
N ALA A 359 18.47 -1.92 20.35
CA ALA A 359 19.58 -1.14 19.83
C ALA A 359 19.13 -0.31 18.61
N PRO A 360 19.47 0.99 18.55
CA PRO A 360 18.97 1.86 17.51
C PRO A 360 19.45 1.40 16.12
N PRO A 361 18.53 1.20 15.15
CA PRO A 361 18.90 0.85 13.79
C PRO A 361 19.57 2.02 13.08
N ASP A 362 20.31 1.72 12.02
CA ASP A 362 20.90 2.74 11.17
C ASP A 362 19.78 3.41 10.32
N PRO A 363 19.93 4.68 9.88
CA PRO A 363 18.86 5.41 9.18
C PRO A 363 18.33 4.71 7.93
N GLU A 364 19.19 3.97 7.22
CA GLU A 364 18.83 3.20 6.03
C GLU A 364 17.85 2.05 6.36
N ASP A 365 18.09 1.35 7.48
CA ASP A 365 17.20 0.28 7.96
C ASP A 365 15.86 0.85 8.47
N ALA A 366 15.87 2.08 9.01
CA ALA A 366 14.66 2.77 9.46
C ALA A 366 13.72 3.14 8.29
N LEU A 367 14.23 3.31 7.06
CA LEU A 367 13.39 3.53 5.87
C LEU A 367 12.48 2.33 5.59
N GLU A 368 12.91 1.11 5.91
CA GLU A 368 12.11 -0.11 5.74
C GLU A 368 10.83 -0.05 6.58
N LEU A 369 10.94 0.48 7.80
CA LEU A 369 9.83 0.64 8.75
C LEU A 369 8.76 1.65 8.30
N LEU A 370 9.04 2.44 7.26
CA LEU A 370 8.07 3.36 6.65
C LEU A 370 7.35 2.73 5.43
N GLY A 371 7.69 1.50 5.08
CA GLY A 371 7.07 0.76 3.98
C GLY A 371 5.62 0.31 4.25
N PRO A 372 4.96 -0.28 3.25
CA PRO A 372 3.56 -0.73 3.34
C PRO A 372 3.31 -1.84 4.36
N ALA A 373 4.34 -2.62 4.71
CA ALA A 373 4.24 -3.70 5.68
C ALA A 373 4.01 -3.20 7.12
N PHE A 374 4.31 -1.92 7.39
CA PHE A 374 4.30 -1.33 8.73
C PHE A 374 3.38 -0.11 8.78
N THR A 375 2.15 -0.34 9.25
CA THR A 375 1.12 0.70 9.39
C THR A 375 0.93 1.15 10.84
N HIS A 376 1.56 0.47 11.80
CA HIS A 376 1.38 0.77 13.22
C HIS A 376 2.02 2.13 13.60
N PRO A 377 1.28 3.11 14.16
CA PRO A 377 1.77 4.47 14.39
C PRO A 377 3.03 4.55 15.25
N ALA A 378 3.16 3.71 16.28
CA ALA A 378 4.33 3.74 17.16
C ALA A 378 5.61 3.25 16.46
N VAL A 379 5.51 2.28 15.54
CA VAL A 379 6.65 1.79 14.75
C VAL A 379 7.12 2.87 13.80
N ARG A 380 6.18 3.53 13.12
CA ARG A 380 6.48 4.64 12.21
C ARG A 380 7.07 5.83 12.95
N ARG A 381 6.54 6.17 14.12
CA ARG A 381 7.11 7.20 15.00
C ARG A 381 8.55 6.89 15.39
N TYR A 382 8.84 5.65 15.78
CA TYR A 382 10.20 5.23 16.09
C TYR A 382 11.15 5.41 14.89
N ALA A 383 10.70 5.03 13.69
CA ALA A 383 11.45 5.24 12.45
C ALA A 383 11.72 6.74 12.20
N ILE A 384 10.73 7.60 12.40
CA ILE A 384 10.87 9.06 12.26
C ILE A 384 11.86 9.62 13.28
N THR A 385 11.83 9.17 14.54
CA THR A 385 12.80 9.57 15.56
C THR A 385 14.23 9.23 15.13
N ARG A 386 14.45 8.11 14.43
CA ARG A 386 15.76 7.72 13.88
C ARG A 386 16.16 8.58 12.69
N LEU A 387 15.25 8.82 11.74
CA LEU A 387 15.50 9.70 10.61
C LEU A 387 15.79 11.14 11.03
N ASN A 388 15.25 11.59 12.16
CA ASN A 388 15.54 12.93 12.67
C ASN A 388 17.00 13.10 13.12
N GLN A 389 17.76 12.02 13.32
CA GLN A 389 19.18 12.07 13.62
C GLN A 389 20.05 12.17 12.36
N ALA A 390 19.50 11.89 11.18
CA ALA A 390 20.24 11.92 9.92
C ALA A 390 20.48 13.36 9.43
N PRO A 391 21.63 13.63 8.77
CA PRO A 391 21.90 14.92 8.16
C PRO A 391 21.01 15.16 6.93
N ASP A 392 20.78 16.44 6.58
CA ASP A 392 19.92 16.81 5.45
C ASP A 392 20.43 16.24 4.12
N ASP A 393 21.75 16.14 3.93
CA ASP A 393 22.37 15.60 2.70
C ASP A 393 22.06 14.12 2.47
N ASP A 394 21.84 13.36 3.54
CA ASP A 394 21.41 11.95 3.44
C ASP A 394 19.91 11.88 3.22
N LEU A 395 19.15 12.74 3.92
CA LEU A 395 17.70 12.83 3.75
C LEU A 395 17.30 13.19 2.31
N MET A 396 18.08 14.06 1.66
CA MET A 396 17.92 14.43 0.26
C MET A 396 17.98 13.23 -0.69
N LEU A 397 18.80 12.22 -0.41
CA LEU A 397 18.91 11.02 -1.23
C LEU A 397 17.67 10.13 -1.19
N TYR A 398 16.89 10.23 -0.11
CA TYR A 398 15.69 9.42 0.12
C TYR A 398 14.40 10.23 0.08
N LEU A 399 14.48 11.54 -0.19
CA LEU A 399 13.33 12.46 -0.10
C LEU A 399 12.17 12.02 -0.99
N LEU A 400 12.44 11.56 -2.21
CA LEU A 400 11.41 11.04 -3.11
C LEU A 400 10.69 9.83 -2.48
N GLN A 401 11.44 8.89 -1.90
CA GLN A 401 10.92 7.68 -1.26
C GLN A 401 10.12 8.03 -0.01
N LEU A 402 10.55 9.04 0.75
CA LEU A 402 9.84 9.54 1.94
C LEU A 402 8.54 10.24 1.59
N VAL A 403 8.52 11.05 0.52
CA VAL A 403 7.28 11.63 -0.01
C VAL A 403 6.32 10.50 -0.42
N GLN A 404 6.83 9.47 -1.11
CA GLN A 404 6.02 8.32 -1.48
C GLN A 404 5.54 7.49 -0.28
N ALA A 405 6.28 7.47 0.84
CA ALA A 405 5.88 6.75 2.05
C ALA A 405 4.69 7.40 2.77
N LEU A 406 4.36 8.67 2.48
CA LEU A 406 3.19 9.36 3.02
C LEU A 406 1.87 8.66 2.66
N LYS A 407 1.81 7.92 1.55
CA LYS A 407 0.61 7.15 1.15
C LYS A 407 0.27 6.00 2.10
N TYR A 408 1.19 5.63 3.00
CA TYR A 408 1.02 4.57 3.99
C TYR A 408 0.76 5.11 5.40
N GLU A 409 0.70 6.43 5.58
CA GLU A 409 0.37 7.05 6.87
C GLU A 409 -1.13 6.98 7.18
N ASP A 410 -1.48 7.24 8.45
CA ASP A 410 -2.87 7.40 8.85
C ASP A 410 -3.40 8.79 8.45
N PHE A 411 -4.22 8.80 7.40
CA PHE A 411 -4.73 10.04 6.81
C PHE A 411 -5.66 10.81 7.75
N GLU A 412 -6.34 10.14 8.69
CA GLU A 412 -7.22 10.83 9.63
C GLU A 412 -6.40 11.69 10.60
N ASN A 413 -5.21 11.24 10.99
CA ASN A 413 -4.32 12.03 11.84
C ASN A 413 -3.78 13.26 11.09
N ILE A 414 -3.39 13.10 9.82
CA ILE A 414 -2.97 14.22 8.96
C ILE A 414 -4.10 15.25 8.80
N LYS A 415 -5.33 14.79 8.56
CA LYS A 415 -6.51 15.68 8.46
C LYS A 415 -6.77 16.43 9.77
N ARG A 416 -6.69 15.76 10.92
CA ARG A 416 -6.83 16.39 12.24
C ARG A 416 -5.74 17.44 12.49
N ALA A 417 -4.48 17.13 12.15
CA ALA A 417 -3.37 18.06 12.29
C ALA A 417 -3.59 19.32 11.43
N ASN A 418 -4.02 19.16 10.18
CA ASN A 418 -4.38 20.30 9.32
C ASN A 418 -5.53 21.14 9.89
N GLN A 419 -6.58 20.49 10.42
CA GLN A 419 -7.71 21.20 11.06
C GLN A 419 -7.27 21.99 12.30
N ALA A 420 -6.34 21.46 13.10
CA ALA A 420 -5.78 22.18 14.24
C ALA A 420 -5.04 23.46 13.80
N LEU A 421 -4.20 23.37 12.76
CA LEU A 421 -3.50 24.52 12.19
C LEU A 421 -4.46 25.59 11.62
N ILE A 422 -5.58 25.17 11.02
CA ILE A 422 -6.61 26.09 10.53
C ILE A 422 -7.30 26.81 11.70
N LYS A 423 -7.64 26.09 12.77
CA LYS A 423 -8.26 26.68 13.97
C LYS A 423 -7.34 27.67 14.68
N GLU A 424 -6.06 27.35 14.83
CA GLU A 424 -5.06 28.27 15.38
C GLU A 424 -5.01 29.59 14.59
N LYS A 425 -5.05 29.51 13.25
CA LYS A 425 -5.08 30.69 12.37
C LYS A 425 -6.36 31.52 12.55
N GLU A 426 -7.51 30.88 12.72
CA GLU A 426 -8.76 31.58 12.97
C GLU A 426 -8.72 32.29 14.33
N PHE A 427 -8.17 31.65 15.36
CA PHE A 427 -8.00 32.24 16.68
C PHE A 427 -7.03 33.42 16.68
N GLU A 428 -5.86 33.32 16.01
CA GLU A 428 -4.91 34.43 15.84
C GLU A 428 -5.50 35.62 15.07
N LYS A 429 -6.37 35.36 14.10
CA LYS A 429 -7.08 36.43 13.37
C LYS A 429 -8.09 37.14 14.26
N VAL A 430 -8.84 36.39 15.08
CA VAL A 430 -9.81 36.95 16.04
C VAL A 430 -9.08 37.75 17.11
N GLU A 431 -7.96 37.25 17.65
CA GLU A 431 -7.13 38.03 18.60
C GLU A 431 -6.52 39.30 17.98
N LYS A 432 -6.08 39.26 16.71
CA LYS A 432 -5.61 40.47 16.03
C LYS A 432 -6.72 41.48 15.81
N LEU A 433 -7.91 41.03 15.43
CA LEU A 433 -9.11 41.87 15.32
C LEU A 433 -9.49 42.49 16.68
N ASP A 434 -9.44 41.74 17.78
CA ASP A 434 -9.71 42.26 19.12
C ASP A 434 -8.63 43.24 19.61
N ARG A 435 -7.34 43.01 19.27
CA ARG A 435 -6.26 43.96 19.58
C ARG A 435 -6.37 45.25 18.76
N ASP A 436 -6.73 45.15 17.48
CA ASP A 436 -6.93 46.32 16.61
C ASP A 436 -8.18 47.13 17.02
N VAL A 437 -9.17 46.50 17.67
CA VAL A 437 -10.32 47.19 18.28
C VAL A 437 -9.95 47.84 19.62
N GLN A 438 -9.08 47.23 20.43
CA GLN A 438 -8.66 47.76 21.74
C GLN A 438 -7.63 48.90 21.68
N ILE A 439 -6.90 49.07 20.56
CA ILE A 439 -5.93 50.17 20.41
C ILE A 439 -6.61 51.55 20.24
N ASN A 440 -7.92 51.59 19.99
CA ASN A 440 -8.69 52.85 19.88
C ASN A 440 -9.32 53.35 21.18
N ASP A 441 -9.13 52.69 22.34
CA ASP A 441 -9.56 53.22 23.63
C ASP A 441 -8.42 53.25 24.67
N SER A 442 -7.88 54.47 24.80
CA SER A 442 -7.08 55.10 25.86
C SER A 442 -6.48 54.29 27.04
N SER A 443 -5.15 54.48 27.18
CA SER A 443 -4.38 54.86 28.37
C SER A 443 -4.45 54.07 29.71
N CYS A 444 -3.22 53.77 30.18
CA CYS A 444 -2.73 53.74 31.56
C CYS A 444 -2.69 52.39 32.34
N ALA A 445 -1.46 51.99 32.66
CA ALA A 445 -0.95 51.45 33.93
C ALA A 445 -0.38 50.00 33.96
N ALA A 446 0.97 49.97 33.89
CA ALA A 446 1.96 49.19 34.64
C ALA A 446 1.74 47.72 35.08
N VAL A 447 2.54 46.85 34.44
CA VAL A 447 3.55 45.90 35.01
C VAL A 447 3.23 45.16 36.31
N THR A 448 3.14 43.81 36.26
CA THR A 448 4.07 42.88 36.96
C THR A 448 3.87 41.39 36.57
N THR A 449 4.94 40.81 36.00
CA THR A 449 5.52 39.46 36.19
C THR A 449 4.66 38.22 36.48
N SER A 450 4.73 37.23 35.57
CA SER A 450 4.89 35.80 35.92
C SER A 450 5.49 35.00 34.73
N SER A 451 6.79 35.20 34.52
CA SER A 451 7.64 34.37 33.69
C SER A 451 7.96 33.06 34.40
N GLU A 452 7.08 32.05 34.32
CA GLU A 452 7.43 30.68 34.76
C GLU A 452 6.52 29.56 34.21
N SER A 453 5.53 29.86 33.36
CA SER A 453 4.55 28.88 32.86
C SER A 453 4.69 28.50 31.36
N GLU A 454 5.59 29.13 30.60
CA GLU A 454 5.78 28.83 29.17
C GLU A 454 6.65 27.60 28.88
N SER A 455 7.55 27.21 29.81
CA SER A 455 8.47 26.08 29.59
C SER A 455 7.80 24.70 29.78
N ALA A 456 6.71 24.62 30.56
CA ALA A 456 6.00 23.38 30.84
C ALA A 456 4.93 23.02 29.79
N HIS A 457 4.41 24.01 29.04
CA HIS A 457 3.44 23.78 27.96
C HIS A 457 4.11 23.33 26.65
N PHE A 458 5.39 23.65 26.46
CA PHE A 458 6.15 23.29 25.24
C PHE A 458 6.68 21.84 25.25
N SER A 459 6.81 21.22 26.43
CA SER A 459 7.35 19.84 26.54
C SER A 459 6.29 18.76 26.37
N ARG A 460 5.01 19.06 26.64
CA ARG A 460 3.91 18.08 26.58
C ARG A 460 3.25 17.96 25.19
N SER A 461 3.52 18.90 24.29
CA SER A 461 2.99 18.94 22.91
C SER A 461 3.90 18.26 21.88
N GLN A 462 5.17 17.98 22.19
CA GLN A 462 6.10 17.32 21.25
C GLN A 462 5.77 15.85 21.00
N ASP A 463 5.21 15.13 21.98
CA ASP A 463 4.92 13.69 21.85
C ASP A 463 3.76 13.37 20.88
N SER A 464 2.93 14.36 20.54
CA SER A 464 1.79 14.18 19.61
C SER A 464 2.09 14.56 18.16
N LEU A 465 3.26 15.14 17.85
CA LEU A 465 3.55 15.78 16.55
C LEU A 465 4.52 15.00 15.63
N MET A 466 4.98 13.81 16.02
CA MET A 466 5.96 13.06 15.22
C MET A 466 5.30 12.12 14.19
N ASP A 467 4.49 12.66 13.29
CA ASP A 467 4.11 11.96 12.05
C ASP A 467 5.06 12.31 10.90
N LEU A 468 5.09 11.48 9.85
CA LEU A 468 6.04 11.66 8.74
C LEU A 468 5.80 12.99 8.00
N ALA A 469 4.53 13.39 7.88
CA ALA A 469 4.15 14.64 7.24
C ALA A 469 4.72 15.86 7.98
N SER A 470 4.51 15.93 9.30
CA SER A 470 5.03 17.03 10.13
C SER A 470 6.55 17.02 10.14
N PHE A 471 7.19 15.85 10.22
CA PHE A 471 8.65 15.72 10.14
C PHE A 471 9.22 16.31 8.85
N LEU A 472 8.69 15.90 7.69
CA LEU A 472 9.14 16.41 6.39
C LEU A 472 8.89 17.92 6.25
N ILE A 473 7.74 18.40 6.71
CA ILE A 473 7.40 19.83 6.72
C ILE A 473 8.39 20.61 7.58
N THR A 474 8.66 20.18 8.82
CA THR A 474 9.59 20.86 9.72
C THR A 474 11.01 20.92 9.14
N ARG A 475 11.52 19.81 8.60
CA ARG A 475 12.84 19.77 7.96
C ARG A 475 12.89 20.65 6.70
N ALA A 476 11.85 20.64 5.87
CA ALA A 476 11.73 21.52 4.69
C ALA A 476 11.66 23.00 5.10
N CYS A 477 11.00 23.34 6.21
CA CYS A 477 10.99 24.70 6.75
C CYS A 477 12.38 25.15 7.25
N GLN A 478 13.31 24.25 7.53
CA GLN A 478 14.67 24.62 7.93
C GLN A 478 15.60 24.75 6.71
N ASN A 479 15.55 23.81 5.77
CA ASN A 479 16.47 23.74 4.63
C ASN A 479 15.82 24.19 3.29
N THR A 480 16.45 25.15 2.61
CA THR A 480 15.93 25.70 1.34
C THR A 480 15.96 24.71 0.19
N THR A 481 17.03 23.93 0.07
CA THR A 481 17.19 22.91 -0.99
C THR A 481 16.14 21.82 -0.82
N LEU A 482 15.97 21.33 0.42
CA LEU A 482 14.96 20.32 0.75
C LEU A 482 13.54 20.84 0.48
N ALA A 483 13.23 22.08 0.86
CA ALA A 483 11.94 22.69 0.58
C ALA A 483 11.59 22.74 -0.90
N ASN A 484 12.56 23.08 -1.76
CA ASN A 484 12.37 23.13 -3.19
C ASN A 484 11.98 21.76 -3.74
N TYR A 485 12.77 20.73 -3.47
CA TYR A 485 12.48 19.40 -3.97
C TYR A 485 11.21 18.81 -3.38
N PHE A 486 10.97 19.00 -2.07
CA PHE A 486 9.75 18.58 -1.40
C PHE A 486 8.50 19.21 -2.04
N TYR A 487 8.55 20.52 -2.33
CA TYR A 487 7.47 21.22 -3.01
C TYR A 487 7.16 20.62 -4.39
N TRP A 488 8.19 20.40 -5.21
CA TRP A 488 8.00 19.85 -6.56
C TRP A 488 7.52 18.40 -6.53
N TYR A 489 8.03 17.58 -5.62
CA TYR A 489 7.59 16.18 -5.49
C TYR A 489 6.13 16.09 -5.03
N LEU A 490 5.71 16.91 -4.06
CA LEU A 490 4.30 16.98 -3.66
C LEU A 490 3.40 17.54 -4.77
N SER A 491 3.87 18.59 -5.47
CA SER A 491 3.07 19.25 -6.52
C SER A 491 2.67 18.29 -7.64
N ILE A 492 3.57 17.38 -8.02
CA ILE A 492 3.31 16.34 -9.03
C ILE A 492 2.16 15.42 -8.58
N GLU A 493 2.18 14.96 -7.33
CA GLU A 493 1.17 14.05 -6.79
C GLU A 493 -0.19 14.75 -6.56
N CYS A 494 -0.21 16.09 -6.51
CA CYS A 494 -1.42 16.89 -6.44
C CYS A 494 -2.12 17.08 -7.82
N GLU A 495 -1.45 16.84 -8.95
CA GLU A 495 -2.01 17.08 -10.29
C GLU A 495 -3.20 16.15 -10.62
N ASP A 496 -4.13 16.62 -11.47
CA ASP A 496 -5.19 15.77 -12.03
C ASP A 496 -4.63 14.87 -13.12
N GLN A 497 -4.58 13.56 -12.89
CA GLN A 497 -4.37 12.60 -13.97
C GLN A 497 -5.59 12.65 -14.89
N SER A 498 -5.40 13.20 -16.09
CA SER A 498 -6.47 13.47 -17.06
C SER A 498 -7.09 12.21 -17.70
N ASP A 499 -6.84 11.01 -17.18
CA ASP A 499 -7.35 9.77 -17.72
C ASP A 499 -8.43 9.16 -16.80
N PRO A 500 -9.72 9.43 -17.07
CA PRO A 500 -10.84 8.93 -16.27
C PRO A 500 -11.08 7.42 -16.42
N SER A 501 -10.27 6.69 -17.20
CA SER A 501 -10.47 5.28 -17.51
C SER A 501 -9.78 4.29 -16.56
N ILE A 502 -8.84 4.74 -15.69
CA ILE A 502 -7.96 3.83 -14.93
C ILE A 502 -8.00 4.01 -13.39
N SER A 503 -8.45 5.13 -12.82
CA SER A 503 -8.35 5.32 -11.36
C SER A 503 -9.64 5.00 -10.59
N ALA A 504 -9.57 3.91 -9.82
CA ALA A 504 -10.56 3.54 -8.82
C ALA A 504 -10.60 4.57 -7.66
N LYS A 505 -11.66 4.53 -6.84
CA LYS A 505 -11.90 5.35 -5.63
C LYS A 505 -10.70 5.49 -4.66
N GLN A 506 -9.69 4.62 -4.77
CA GLN A 506 -8.49 4.60 -3.92
C GLN A 506 -7.50 5.74 -4.24
N ASP A 507 -7.43 6.19 -5.50
CA ASP A 507 -6.54 7.31 -5.88
C ASP A 507 -7.04 8.66 -5.35
N THR A 508 -8.36 8.84 -5.24
CA THR A 508 -8.94 10.09 -4.73
C THR A 508 -8.54 10.35 -3.27
N ARG A 509 -8.48 9.29 -2.45
CA ARG A 509 -8.12 9.39 -1.03
C ARG A 509 -6.64 9.75 -0.84
N VAL A 510 -5.74 9.13 -1.61
CA VAL A 510 -4.29 9.41 -1.56
C VAL A 510 -4.00 10.82 -2.06
N LYS A 511 -4.68 11.25 -3.12
CA LYS A 511 -4.57 12.61 -3.64
C LYS A 511 -5.04 13.66 -2.63
N GLU A 512 -6.16 13.42 -1.95
CA GLU A 512 -6.65 14.31 -0.89
C GLU A 512 -5.61 14.44 0.24
N MET A 513 -4.90 13.36 0.58
CA MET A 513 -3.80 13.39 1.54
C MET A 513 -2.65 14.29 1.06
N TYR A 514 -2.14 14.12 -0.17
CA TYR A 514 -1.06 14.97 -0.68
C TYR A 514 -1.48 16.45 -0.76
N ASN A 515 -2.71 16.75 -1.16
CA ASN A 515 -3.27 18.10 -1.12
C ASN A 515 -3.32 18.68 0.30
N THR A 516 -3.67 17.84 1.29
CA THR A 516 -3.68 18.24 2.70
C THR A 516 -2.27 18.56 3.17
N VAL A 517 -1.29 17.71 2.88
CA VAL A 517 0.12 17.94 3.24
C VAL A 517 0.69 19.19 2.54
N MET A 518 0.38 19.40 1.26
CA MET A 518 0.76 20.62 0.52
C MET A 518 0.15 21.87 1.17
N SER A 519 -1.12 21.80 1.59
CA SER A 519 -1.78 22.90 2.32
C SER A 519 -1.07 23.18 3.65
N MET A 520 -0.78 22.14 4.44
CA MET A 520 -0.05 22.26 5.71
C MET A 520 1.34 22.88 5.49
N PHE A 521 2.08 22.43 4.48
CA PHE A 521 3.39 22.99 4.14
C PHE A 521 3.32 24.47 3.74
N SER A 522 2.35 24.84 2.90
CA SER A 522 2.16 26.24 2.50
C SER A 522 1.71 27.13 3.67
N MET A 523 0.89 26.61 4.58
CA MET A 523 0.43 27.31 5.78
C MET A 523 1.56 27.52 6.79
N THR A 524 2.31 26.47 7.12
CA THR A 524 3.45 26.54 8.05
C THR A 524 4.51 27.52 7.56
N LEU A 525 4.83 27.53 6.26
CA LEU A 525 5.73 28.55 5.71
C LEU A 525 5.15 29.98 5.76
N ALA A 526 3.83 30.14 5.66
CA ALA A 526 3.20 31.46 5.73
C ALA A 526 3.14 32.02 7.16
N GLN A 527 2.94 31.15 8.15
CA GLN A 527 2.89 31.50 9.58
C GLN A 527 4.28 31.61 10.22
N GLY A 528 5.29 31.03 9.59
CA GLY A 528 6.66 31.06 10.07
C GLY A 528 7.32 32.43 10.09
N ASN A 529 8.62 32.41 10.40
CA ASN A 529 9.47 33.59 10.37
C ASN A 529 9.58 34.21 8.95
N THR A 530 10.21 35.38 8.87
CA THR A 530 10.41 36.09 7.60
C THR A 530 11.17 35.28 6.55
N VAL A 531 12.05 34.36 6.96
CA VAL A 531 12.78 33.45 6.06
C VAL A 531 11.82 32.45 5.42
N TRP A 532 10.93 31.85 6.20
CA TRP A 532 9.94 30.88 5.71
C TRP A 532 8.94 31.54 4.75
N GLN A 533 8.50 32.75 5.09
CA GLN A 533 7.61 33.54 4.24
C GLN A 533 8.26 33.89 2.88
N LYS A 534 9.53 34.32 2.91
CA LYS A 534 10.33 34.53 1.68
C LYS A 534 10.46 33.25 0.86
N ARG A 535 10.73 32.12 1.52
CA ARG A 535 10.82 30.81 0.85
C ARG A 535 9.52 30.43 0.15
N ARG A 536 8.37 30.60 0.81
CA ARG A 536 7.04 30.42 0.19
C ARG A 536 6.85 31.32 -1.03
N ALA A 537 7.24 32.59 -0.93
CA ALA A 537 7.15 33.53 -2.05
C ALA A 537 8.02 33.08 -3.25
N PHE A 538 9.23 32.58 -2.99
CA PHE A 538 10.10 32.02 -4.04
C PHE A 538 9.49 30.78 -4.71
N LEU A 539 8.94 29.83 -3.95
CA LEU A 539 8.28 28.64 -4.52
C LEU A 539 7.08 29.02 -5.41
N LEU A 540 6.27 29.99 -4.98
CA LEU A 540 5.15 30.48 -5.79
C LEU A 540 5.64 31.17 -7.08
N ARG A 541 6.71 31.97 -6.99
CA ARG A 541 7.31 32.61 -8.18
C ARG A 541 7.92 31.59 -9.13
N GLN A 542 8.56 30.54 -8.62
CA GLN A 542 9.03 29.41 -9.43
C GLN A 542 7.85 28.74 -10.16
N LYS A 543 6.74 28.45 -9.47
CA LYS A 543 5.53 27.89 -10.11
C LYS A 543 5.04 28.78 -11.25
N VAL A 544 4.91 30.08 -11.02
CA VAL A 544 4.48 31.02 -12.07
C VAL A 544 5.48 31.02 -13.24
N PHE A 545 6.78 31.03 -12.96
CA PHE A 545 7.82 30.93 -13.99
C PHE A 545 7.68 29.67 -14.86
N ILE A 546 7.45 28.50 -14.24
CA ILE A 546 7.23 27.24 -14.95
C ILE A 546 5.96 27.29 -15.81
N ASP A 547 4.84 27.76 -15.24
CA ASP A 547 3.57 27.86 -15.96
C ASP A 547 3.71 28.75 -17.22
N GLN A 548 4.44 29.88 -17.10
CA GLN A 548 4.72 30.76 -18.25
C GLN A 548 5.66 30.08 -19.26
N LEU A 549 6.68 29.36 -18.81
CA LEU A 549 7.60 28.66 -19.70
C LEU A 549 6.89 27.54 -20.49
N VAL A 550 5.98 26.82 -19.84
CA VAL A 550 5.12 25.81 -20.50
C VAL A 550 4.23 26.47 -21.55
N ALA A 551 3.63 27.63 -21.25
CA ALA A 551 2.82 28.39 -22.22
C ALA A 551 3.65 28.82 -23.44
N LEU A 552 4.87 29.30 -23.22
CA LEU A 552 5.81 29.70 -24.27
C LEU A 552 6.19 28.51 -25.16
N VAL A 553 6.57 27.37 -24.58
CA VAL A 553 6.93 26.16 -25.35
C VAL A 553 5.72 25.59 -26.10
N LYS A 554 4.51 25.64 -25.53
CA LYS A 554 3.28 25.28 -26.25
C LYS A 554 3.01 26.21 -27.43
N ALA A 555 3.27 27.51 -27.30
CA ALA A 555 3.15 28.46 -28.41
C ALA A 555 4.16 28.14 -29.54
N VAL A 556 5.41 27.83 -29.20
CA VAL A 556 6.43 27.39 -30.16
C VAL A 556 6.06 26.06 -30.83
N ALA A 557 5.47 25.13 -30.09
CA ALA A 557 5.04 23.83 -30.63
C ALA A 557 3.92 23.98 -31.67
N ARG A 558 2.97 24.92 -31.44
CA ARG A 558 1.85 25.24 -32.36
C ARG A 558 2.31 25.90 -33.66
N GLU A 559 3.47 26.55 -33.68
CA GLU A 559 4.01 27.18 -34.91
C GLU A 559 4.24 26.12 -35.99
N SER A 560 3.75 26.37 -37.21
CA SER A 560 3.95 25.49 -38.36
C SER A 560 5.29 25.80 -39.06
N GLY A 561 6.02 24.74 -39.41
CA GLY A 561 7.26 24.83 -40.17
C GLY A 561 8.44 24.06 -39.57
N ASN A 562 9.60 24.20 -40.22
CA ASN A 562 10.83 23.49 -39.88
C ASN A 562 11.44 23.96 -38.55
N ARG A 563 12.27 23.11 -37.94
CA ARG A 563 12.95 23.36 -36.64
C ARG A 563 13.63 24.73 -36.56
N LYS A 564 14.24 25.21 -37.65
CA LYS A 564 14.88 26.54 -37.72
C LYS A 564 13.86 27.65 -37.43
N LYS A 565 12.72 27.65 -38.15
CA LYS A 565 11.63 28.61 -37.95
C LYS A 565 11.06 28.56 -36.53
N LYS A 566 10.89 27.36 -35.96
CA LYS A 566 10.46 27.19 -34.56
C LYS A 566 11.49 27.71 -33.56
N THR A 567 12.78 27.55 -33.86
CA THR A 567 13.88 28.10 -33.04
C THR A 567 13.89 29.63 -33.11
N ASP A 568 13.70 30.21 -34.29
CA ASP A 568 13.62 31.66 -34.46
C ASP A 568 12.41 32.23 -33.70
N ARG A 569 11.26 31.55 -33.75
CA ARG A 569 10.06 31.89 -32.96
C ARG A 569 10.32 31.81 -31.45
N LEU A 570 11.02 30.77 -30.98
CA LEU A 570 11.44 30.66 -29.59
C LEU A 570 12.29 31.85 -29.15
N ARG A 571 13.28 32.23 -29.97
CA ARG A 571 14.18 33.36 -29.68
C ARG A 571 13.43 34.69 -29.66
N MET A 572 12.51 34.90 -30.59
CA MET A 572 11.65 36.08 -30.60
C MET A 572 10.81 36.19 -29.32
N LEU A 573 10.12 35.11 -28.93
CA LEU A 573 9.27 35.09 -27.73
C LEU A 573 10.06 35.26 -26.42
N LEU A 574 11.35 34.92 -26.41
CA LEU A 574 12.23 35.17 -25.27
C LEU A 574 12.75 36.61 -25.22
N THR A 575 12.87 37.27 -26.38
CA THR A 575 13.43 38.64 -26.51
C THR A 575 12.35 39.69 -26.29
N ASP A 576 11.20 39.53 -26.92
CA ASP A 576 10.11 40.50 -26.87
C ASP A 576 9.20 40.20 -25.66
N PRO A 577 8.98 41.16 -24.76
CA PRO A 577 7.99 41.03 -23.69
C PRO A 577 6.58 41.07 -24.31
N ASP A 578 6.09 39.90 -24.73
CA ASP A 578 4.73 39.75 -25.22
C ASP A 578 3.75 39.88 -24.04
N PRO A 579 2.75 40.79 -24.11
CA PRO A 579 1.78 41.00 -23.04
C PRO A 579 0.95 39.74 -22.69
N ALA A 580 0.98 38.70 -23.54
CA ALA A 580 0.41 37.39 -23.23
C ALA A 580 1.14 36.66 -22.08
N PHE A 581 2.41 36.99 -21.81
CA PHE A 581 3.19 36.41 -20.72
C PHE A 581 3.33 37.38 -19.56
N LYS A 582 3.15 36.88 -18.34
CA LYS A 582 3.27 37.68 -17.11
C LYS A 582 4.72 37.97 -16.69
N ILE A 583 5.70 37.39 -17.39
CA ILE A 583 7.12 37.44 -17.05
C ILE A 583 7.91 37.82 -18.30
N ASN A 584 8.84 38.76 -18.15
CA ASN A 584 9.88 39.01 -19.14
C ASN A 584 11.00 37.96 -18.97
N PHE A 585 11.10 37.02 -19.91
CA PHE A 585 12.09 35.93 -19.83
C PHE A 585 13.54 36.39 -20.00
N SER A 586 13.80 37.53 -20.64
CA SER A 586 15.15 38.07 -20.80
C SER A 586 15.70 38.66 -19.50
N ASN A 587 14.85 39.25 -18.67
CA ASN A 587 15.22 39.84 -17.40
C ASN A 587 14.03 39.83 -16.43
N PHE A 588 14.09 38.97 -15.43
CA PHE A 588 13.10 38.85 -14.37
C PHE A 588 13.77 38.96 -13.01
N GLU A 589 12.97 39.28 -11.98
CA GLU A 589 13.46 39.36 -10.61
C GLU A 589 14.07 38.00 -10.20
N PRO A 590 15.28 37.96 -9.59
CA PRO A 590 15.98 36.72 -9.32
C PRO A 590 15.14 35.68 -8.57
N ILE A 591 15.18 34.43 -9.04
CA ILE A 591 14.56 33.27 -8.38
C ILE A 591 15.59 32.14 -8.24
N PRO A 592 15.57 31.37 -7.14
CA PRO A 592 16.28 30.10 -7.07
C PRO A 592 15.82 29.18 -8.21
N PHE A 593 16.75 28.50 -8.87
CA PHE A 593 16.40 27.66 -10.00
C PHE A 593 15.76 26.35 -9.51
N PRO A 594 14.59 25.92 -10.04
CA PRO A 594 13.94 24.70 -9.57
C PRO A 594 14.83 23.46 -9.61
N LEU A 595 15.61 23.28 -10.68
CA LEU A 595 16.50 22.12 -10.85
C LEU A 595 17.69 22.16 -9.86
N ASP A 596 18.18 23.36 -9.56
CA ASP A 596 19.32 23.59 -8.66
C ASP A 596 19.07 24.82 -7.76
N PRO A 597 18.54 24.60 -6.54
CA PRO A 597 18.13 25.68 -5.64
C PRO A 597 19.27 26.56 -5.13
N GLU A 598 20.52 26.10 -5.25
CA GLU A 598 21.71 26.86 -4.85
C GLU A 598 22.02 27.98 -5.86
N ILE A 599 21.48 27.88 -7.08
CA ILE A 599 21.74 28.81 -8.17
C ILE A 599 20.54 29.73 -8.35
N CYS A 600 20.77 31.04 -8.25
CA CYS A 600 19.75 32.05 -8.54
C CYS A 600 19.83 32.51 -10.01
N ILE A 601 18.72 32.39 -10.74
CA ILE A 601 18.61 32.83 -12.14
C ILE A 601 17.86 34.16 -12.23
N LYS A 602 18.26 35.00 -13.20
CA LYS A 602 17.64 36.33 -13.46
C LYS A 602 17.17 36.55 -14.91
N GLY A 603 17.48 35.62 -15.81
CA GLY A 603 17.10 35.76 -17.23
C GLY A 603 17.47 34.52 -18.06
N ILE A 604 16.91 34.45 -19.27
CA ILE A 604 17.25 33.46 -20.30
C ILE A 604 17.92 34.21 -21.45
N ILE A 605 19.08 33.75 -21.91
CA ILE A 605 19.82 34.34 -23.03
C ILE A 605 19.18 33.88 -24.35
N PRO A 606 18.44 34.75 -25.09
CA PRO A 606 17.68 34.31 -26.25
C PRO A 606 18.58 33.81 -27.38
N GLY A 607 19.71 34.47 -27.64
CA GLY A 607 20.64 34.10 -28.73
C GLY A 607 21.20 32.68 -28.62
N LYS A 608 21.33 32.16 -27.39
CA LYS A 608 21.85 30.80 -27.12
C LYS A 608 20.75 29.73 -27.01
N ALA A 609 19.47 30.13 -27.02
CA ALA A 609 18.35 29.19 -27.01
C ALA A 609 18.27 28.41 -28.33
N SER A 610 18.00 27.10 -28.25
CA SER A 610 17.87 26.22 -29.41
C SER A 610 16.96 25.02 -29.14
N LEU A 611 16.46 24.39 -30.20
CA LEU A 611 15.64 23.17 -30.12
C LEU A 611 16.43 21.94 -30.60
N PHE A 612 16.37 20.85 -29.83
CA PHE A 612 17.00 19.57 -30.19
C PHE A 612 16.30 18.90 -31.38
N LYS A 613 17.04 18.03 -32.09
CA LYS A 613 16.55 17.20 -33.19
C LYS A 613 15.89 15.93 -32.65
N SER A 614 14.77 16.07 -31.96
CA SER A 614 13.97 14.96 -31.41
C SER A 614 12.48 15.15 -31.74
N ALA A 615 11.69 14.08 -31.68
CA ALA A 615 10.25 14.09 -32.00
C ALA A 615 9.47 15.14 -31.19
N LEU A 616 9.79 15.29 -29.91
CA LEU A 616 9.16 16.27 -29.02
C LEU A 616 9.90 17.62 -28.96
N MET A 617 10.99 17.77 -29.73
CA MET A 617 11.80 19.00 -29.85
C MET A 617 12.03 19.73 -28.52
N PRO A 618 12.74 19.12 -27.56
CA PRO A 618 13.00 19.77 -26.28
C PRO A 618 13.88 21.01 -26.44
N SER A 619 13.72 21.96 -25.51
CA SER A 619 14.35 23.27 -25.57
C SER A 619 15.63 23.30 -24.76
N LYS A 620 16.76 23.61 -25.41
CA LYS A 620 18.02 23.96 -24.74
C LYS A 620 17.96 25.44 -24.37
N LEU A 621 17.97 25.74 -23.09
CA LEU A 621 17.88 27.09 -22.54
C LEU A 621 19.16 27.42 -21.76
N THR A 622 19.71 28.61 -21.99
CA THR A 622 20.86 29.13 -21.23
C THR A 622 20.36 30.23 -20.30
N PHE A 623 20.50 30.01 -19.01
CA PHE A 623 20.08 30.91 -17.96
C PHE A 623 21.26 31.77 -17.50
N LEU A 624 21.00 33.04 -17.25
CA LEU A 624 21.94 33.97 -16.65
C LEU A 624 21.74 33.96 -15.13
N THR A 625 22.81 33.71 -14.38
CA THR A 625 22.77 33.69 -12.91
C THR A 625 22.97 35.10 -12.33
N THR A 626 22.71 35.24 -11.03
CA THR A 626 23.04 36.48 -10.28
C THR A 626 24.52 36.81 -10.35
N ASP A 627 25.37 35.79 -10.38
CA ASP A 627 26.84 35.88 -10.40
C ASP A 627 27.40 36.15 -11.80
N ASN A 628 26.52 36.39 -12.78
CA ASN A 628 26.87 36.56 -14.20
C ASN A 628 27.52 35.32 -14.84
N SER A 629 27.32 34.14 -14.27
CA SER A 629 27.64 32.87 -14.90
C SER A 629 26.47 32.34 -15.75
N GLU A 630 26.76 31.38 -16.62
CA GLU A 630 25.76 30.73 -17.47
C GLU A 630 25.42 29.34 -16.93
N TYR A 631 24.13 29.05 -16.79
CA TYR A 631 23.65 27.71 -16.44
C TYR A 631 22.80 27.16 -17.59
N ILE A 632 23.13 25.98 -18.11
CA ILE A 632 22.44 25.40 -19.25
C ILE A 632 21.53 24.26 -18.79
N ALA A 633 20.25 24.30 -19.18
CA ALA A 633 19.31 23.24 -18.92
C ALA A 633 18.47 22.88 -20.15
N ILE A 634 18.04 21.63 -20.19
CA ILE A 634 17.09 21.11 -21.18
C ILE A 634 15.71 21.12 -20.54
N PHE A 635 14.76 21.79 -21.17
CA PHE A 635 13.35 21.73 -20.79
C PHE A 635 12.59 20.81 -21.75
N LYS A 636 11.98 19.74 -21.21
CA LYS A 636 11.14 18.81 -21.95
C LYS A 636 9.67 19.06 -21.61
N ASN A 637 8.81 19.05 -22.63
CA ASN A 637 7.36 19.18 -22.49
C ASN A 637 6.68 18.15 -23.41
N GLY A 638 5.87 17.26 -22.82
CA GLY A 638 5.28 16.09 -23.45
C GLY A 638 5.79 14.74 -22.91
N ASP A 639 6.83 14.74 -22.06
CA ASP A 639 7.46 13.54 -21.48
C ASP A 639 7.30 13.50 -19.95
N ASP A 640 7.11 12.31 -19.40
CA ASP A 640 7.14 12.06 -17.95
C ASP A 640 8.56 11.72 -17.49
N LEU A 641 9.20 12.64 -16.75
CA LEU A 641 10.60 12.51 -16.30
C LEU A 641 10.75 11.86 -14.93
N ARG A 642 9.67 11.37 -14.30
CA ARG A 642 9.76 10.75 -12.96
C ARG A 642 10.61 9.49 -12.96
N GLN A 643 10.58 8.73 -14.05
CA GLN A 643 11.41 7.53 -14.20
C GLN A 643 12.89 7.90 -14.30
N ASP A 644 13.23 8.86 -15.15
CA ASP A 644 14.60 9.38 -15.29
C ASP A 644 15.12 9.93 -13.96
N GLN A 645 14.28 10.69 -13.25
CA GLN A 645 14.60 11.26 -11.94
C GLN A 645 14.89 10.18 -10.90
N LEU A 646 14.06 9.14 -10.79
CA LEU A 646 14.27 8.03 -9.86
C LEU A 646 15.57 7.28 -10.16
N ILE A 647 15.86 7.03 -11.45
CA ILE A 647 17.06 6.32 -11.87
C ILE A 647 18.30 7.15 -11.50
N LEU A 648 18.35 8.44 -11.87
CA LEU A 648 19.51 9.29 -11.57
C LEU A 648 19.70 9.51 -10.06
N GLN A 649 18.61 9.61 -9.28
CA GLN A 649 18.69 9.63 -7.83
C GLN A 649 19.31 8.34 -7.28
N THR A 650 18.96 7.19 -7.87
CA THR A 650 19.54 5.88 -7.50
C THR A 650 21.02 5.82 -7.87
N ILE A 651 21.42 6.34 -9.03
CA ILE A 651 22.83 6.44 -9.44
C ILE A 651 23.62 7.34 -8.48
N ALA A 652 23.08 8.49 -8.11
CA ALA A 652 23.70 9.39 -7.14
C ALA A 652 23.86 8.75 -5.75
N LEU A 653 22.87 7.97 -5.31
CA LEU A 653 22.96 7.18 -4.09
C LEU A 653 24.05 6.12 -4.19
N MET A 654 24.11 5.36 -5.28
CA MET A 654 25.15 4.36 -5.52
C MET A 654 26.55 4.99 -5.53
N ASP A 655 26.74 6.12 -6.23
CA ASP A 655 28.02 6.84 -6.26
C ASP A 655 28.44 7.30 -4.85
N LYS A 656 27.52 7.86 -4.06
CA LYS A 656 27.82 8.28 -2.67
C LYS A 656 28.18 7.09 -1.77
N LEU A 657 27.51 5.95 -1.91
CA LEU A 657 27.83 4.73 -1.17
C LEU A 657 29.20 4.17 -1.55
N LEU A 658 29.52 4.11 -2.85
CA LEU A 658 30.82 3.63 -3.34
C LEU A 658 31.97 4.54 -2.88
N ARG A 659 31.78 5.87 -2.92
CA ARG A 659 32.75 6.84 -2.39
C ARG A 659 32.99 6.67 -0.89
N ARG A 660 31.97 6.29 -0.11
CA ARG A 660 32.11 6.03 1.34
C ARG A 660 33.03 4.83 1.61
N GLU A 661 33.04 3.85 0.72
CA GLU A 661 33.95 2.70 0.75
C GLU A 661 35.28 2.96 0.02
N ASN A 662 35.62 4.23 -0.25
CA ASN A 662 36.82 4.68 -0.97
C ASN A 662 36.92 4.20 -2.44
N LEU A 663 35.79 3.87 -3.07
CA LEU A 663 35.73 3.49 -4.48
C LEU A 663 35.08 4.60 -5.32
N ASP A 664 35.91 5.47 -5.90
CA ASP A 664 35.43 6.50 -6.84
C ASP A 664 35.41 5.97 -8.28
N LEU A 665 34.21 5.70 -8.79
CA LEU A 665 33.98 5.27 -10.17
C LEU A 665 33.84 6.44 -11.15
N LYS A 666 34.05 7.69 -10.71
CA LYS A 666 33.97 8.90 -11.55
C LYS A 666 32.63 9.05 -12.28
N LEU A 667 31.53 8.64 -11.63
CA LEU A 667 30.18 8.78 -12.19
C LEU A 667 29.75 10.25 -12.20
N THR A 668 29.03 10.65 -13.24
CA THR A 668 28.49 12.01 -13.40
C THR A 668 26.95 11.99 -13.45
N PRO A 669 26.27 11.75 -12.32
CA PRO A 669 24.81 11.81 -12.26
C PRO A 669 24.33 13.25 -12.44
N TYR A 670 23.86 13.58 -13.65
CA TYR A 670 23.29 14.89 -13.95
C TYR A 670 21.93 15.09 -13.26
N ARG A 671 21.59 16.34 -12.93
CA ARG A 671 20.34 16.64 -12.22
C ARG A 671 19.13 16.51 -13.15
N VAL A 672 18.06 15.93 -12.62
CA VAL A 672 16.73 15.89 -13.28
C VAL A 672 15.66 16.28 -12.27
N LEU A 673 14.71 17.09 -12.72
CA LEU A 673 13.55 17.47 -11.94
C LEU A 673 12.30 17.43 -12.83
N ALA A 674 11.40 16.49 -12.53
CA ALA A 674 10.03 16.58 -12.99
C ALA A 674 9.35 17.75 -12.28
N THR A 675 8.63 18.57 -13.05
CA THR A 675 7.83 19.70 -12.51
C THR A 675 6.33 19.45 -12.67
N SER A 676 5.97 18.39 -13.40
CA SER A 676 4.63 17.89 -13.68
C SER A 676 4.75 16.45 -14.20
N THR A 677 3.62 15.77 -14.36
CA THR A 677 3.50 14.49 -15.09
C THR A 677 3.85 14.57 -16.58
N ARG A 678 4.00 15.77 -17.15
CA ARG A 678 4.26 15.97 -18.60
C ARG A 678 5.46 16.86 -18.92
N HIS A 679 6.10 17.47 -17.93
CA HIS A 679 7.22 18.38 -18.21
C HIS A 679 8.22 18.46 -17.05
N GLY A 680 9.45 18.84 -17.39
CA GLY A 680 10.50 19.05 -16.41
C GLY A 680 11.83 19.44 -17.04
N PHE A 681 12.83 19.50 -16.17
CA PHE A 681 14.18 19.92 -16.49
C PHE A 681 15.18 18.78 -16.39
N LEU A 682 16.19 18.85 -17.25
CA LEU A 682 17.41 18.08 -17.16
C LEU A 682 18.59 19.06 -17.21
N GLN A 683 19.62 18.81 -16.42
CA GLN A 683 20.88 19.52 -16.53
C GLN A 683 21.52 19.21 -17.88
N PHE A 684 21.97 20.24 -18.60
CA PHE A 684 22.71 20.01 -19.84
C PHE A 684 24.18 19.78 -19.50
N ILE A 685 24.70 18.62 -19.89
CA ILE A 685 26.13 18.33 -19.87
C ILE A 685 26.65 18.48 -21.31
N GLU A 686 27.80 19.13 -21.47
CA GLU A 686 28.43 19.24 -22.78
C GLU A 686 29.02 17.90 -23.19
N SER A 687 28.36 17.25 -24.14
CA SER A 687 28.64 15.87 -24.52
C SER A 687 28.30 15.60 -25.98
N ILE A 688 28.98 14.62 -26.57
CA ILE A 688 28.79 14.14 -27.94
C ILE A 688 28.35 12.68 -27.87
N THR A 689 27.47 12.23 -28.78
CA THR A 689 27.06 10.81 -28.79
C THR A 689 28.20 9.92 -29.28
N VAL A 690 28.31 8.69 -28.77
CA VAL A 690 29.33 7.74 -29.24
C VAL A 690 29.17 7.47 -30.74
N ALA A 691 27.93 7.41 -31.24
CA ALA A 691 27.65 7.26 -32.66
C ALA A 691 28.24 8.40 -33.52
N GLU A 692 28.13 9.66 -33.07
CA GLU A 692 28.72 10.81 -33.75
C GLU A 692 30.25 10.78 -33.68
N VAL A 693 30.83 10.43 -32.53
CA VAL A 693 32.30 10.29 -32.37
C VAL A 693 32.87 9.25 -33.34
N LEU A 694 32.22 8.10 -33.45
CA LEU A 694 32.63 7.05 -34.40
C LEU A 694 32.49 7.50 -35.86
N ALA A 695 31.48 8.31 -36.17
CA ALA A 695 31.28 8.83 -37.52
C ALA A 695 32.29 9.94 -37.90
N SER A 696 32.71 10.77 -36.96
CA SER A 696 33.63 11.90 -37.22
C SER A 696 35.10 11.54 -37.05
N GLU A 697 35.45 10.80 -35.99
CA GLU A 697 36.85 10.52 -35.61
C GLU A 697 37.24 9.05 -35.80
N GLY A 698 36.30 8.17 -36.14
CA GLY A 698 36.52 6.74 -36.42
C GLY A 698 36.62 5.84 -35.18
N SER A 699 37.18 6.32 -34.07
CA SER A 699 37.30 5.56 -32.81
C SER A 699 37.20 6.48 -31.58
N ILE A 700 36.89 5.91 -30.42
CA ILE A 700 36.87 6.66 -29.16
C ILE A 700 38.29 7.08 -28.74
N LEU A 701 39.30 6.22 -29.00
CA LEU A 701 40.71 6.54 -28.71
C LEU A 701 41.25 7.70 -29.53
N SER A 702 40.90 7.80 -30.82
CA SER A 702 41.30 8.93 -31.66
C SER A 702 40.69 10.24 -31.18
N PHE A 703 39.43 10.20 -30.70
CA PHE A 703 38.78 11.35 -30.08
C PHE A 703 39.54 11.82 -28.82
N PHE A 704 39.85 10.92 -27.88
CA PHE A 704 40.61 11.31 -26.68
C PHE A 704 42.03 11.77 -27.01
N ARG A 705 42.72 11.15 -27.97
CA ARG A 705 44.06 11.58 -28.41
C ARG A 705 44.06 12.98 -29.02
N LYS A 706 42.98 13.37 -29.71
CA LYS A 706 42.82 14.70 -30.31
C LYS A 706 42.56 15.78 -29.26
N HIS A 707 41.73 15.47 -28.27
CA HIS A 707 41.35 16.43 -27.22
C HIS A 707 42.37 16.51 -26.07
N HIS A 708 43.04 15.40 -25.74
CA HIS A 708 43.97 15.27 -24.61
C HIS A 708 45.22 14.43 -24.98
N PRO A 709 46.10 14.93 -25.88
CA PRO A 709 47.31 14.21 -26.29
C PRO A 709 48.34 14.11 -25.16
N SER A 710 49.05 12.98 -25.07
CA SER A 710 50.20 12.81 -24.17
C SER A 710 51.23 11.86 -24.79
N GLU A 711 52.49 12.29 -24.87
CA GLU A 711 53.58 11.47 -25.43
C GLU A 711 54.00 10.32 -24.49
N ASN A 712 53.84 10.49 -23.17
CA ASN A 712 54.22 9.51 -22.15
C ASN A 712 53.01 8.76 -21.56
N GLY A 713 51.81 9.04 -22.05
CA GLY A 713 50.57 8.48 -21.53
C GLY A 713 50.13 7.20 -22.25
N PRO A 714 49.31 6.33 -21.61
CA PRO A 714 48.81 5.11 -22.23
C PRO A 714 48.06 5.44 -23.53
N TYR A 715 48.41 4.74 -24.62
CA TYR A 715 47.81 4.90 -25.95
C TYR A 715 47.89 6.32 -26.55
N GLY A 716 48.81 7.16 -26.06
CA GLY A 716 49.00 8.54 -26.52
C GLY A 716 48.02 9.56 -25.90
N VAL A 717 47.36 9.19 -24.81
CA VAL A 717 46.34 9.99 -24.11
C VAL A 717 46.79 10.26 -22.68
N VAL A 718 46.37 11.39 -22.10
CA VAL A 718 46.62 11.71 -20.69
C VAL A 718 46.13 10.56 -19.77
N PRO A 719 46.99 10.01 -18.88
CA PRO A 719 46.63 8.87 -18.03
C PRO A 719 45.36 9.08 -17.19
N GLU A 720 45.15 10.29 -16.66
CA GLU A 720 43.98 10.64 -15.84
C GLU A 720 42.66 10.55 -16.62
N VAL A 721 42.65 10.96 -17.89
CA VAL A 721 41.47 10.88 -18.76
C VAL A 721 41.14 9.42 -19.05
N MET A 722 42.18 8.61 -19.27
CA MET A 722 42.01 7.19 -19.53
C MET A 722 41.50 6.43 -18.30
N ASP A 723 42.05 6.72 -17.11
CA ASP A 723 41.57 6.17 -15.84
C ASP A 723 40.12 6.61 -15.55
N THR A 724 39.78 7.88 -15.79
CA THR A 724 38.41 8.39 -15.66
C THR A 724 37.44 7.65 -16.58
N TYR A 725 37.78 7.53 -17.86
CA TYR A 725 36.97 6.80 -18.84
C TYR A 725 36.77 5.32 -18.47
N VAL A 726 37.82 4.63 -18.03
CA VAL A 726 37.73 3.21 -17.61
C VAL A 726 36.83 3.07 -16.39
N ARG A 727 37.01 3.91 -15.37
CA ARG A 727 36.23 3.87 -14.13
C ARG A 727 34.75 4.17 -14.37
N SER A 728 34.44 5.22 -15.13
CA SER A 728 33.06 5.59 -15.39
C SER A 728 32.37 4.63 -16.35
N CYS A 729 33.08 4.12 -17.36
CA CYS A 729 32.57 3.06 -18.22
C CYS A 729 32.22 1.81 -17.41
N ALA A 730 33.11 1.36 -16.51
CA ALA A 730 32.86 0.23 -15.63
C ALA A 730 31.67 0.49 -14.69
N GLY A 731 31.61 1.68 -14.07
CA GLY A 731 30.53 2.06 -13.18
C GLY A 731 29.16 2.10 -13.86
N TYR A 732 29.03 2.80 -15.00
CA TYR A 732 27.77 2.82 -15.75
C TYR A 732 27.38 1.45 -16.30
N CYS A 733 28.34 0.59 -16.66
CA CYS A 733 28.08 -0.79 -17.05
C CYS A 733 27.42 -1.61 -15.94
N ILE A 734 28.00 -1.56 -14.73
CA ILE A 734 27.48 -2.27 -13.55
C ILE A 734 26.12 -1.71 -13.14
N ILE A 735 25.99 -0.38 -13.08
CA ILE A 735 24.74 0.28 -12.67
C ILE A 735 23.60 0.00 -13.64
N THR A 736 23.83 0.15 -14.94
CA THR A 736 22.78 -0.14 -15.95
C THR A 736 22.44 -1.63 -15.98
N TYR A 737 23.41 -2.50 -15.68
CA TYR A 737 23.16 -3.91 -15.44
C TYR A 737 22.23 -4.13 -14.24
N VAL A 738 22.59 -3.61 -13.05
CA VAL A 738 21.81 -3.76 -11.80
C VAL A 738 20.38 -3.24 -12.00
N LEU A 739 20.23 -2.03 -12.55
CA LEU A 739 18.94 -1.38 -12.77
C LEU A 739 18.14 -1.96 -13.95
N GLY A 740 18.78 -2.73 -14.83
CA GLY A 740 18.12 -3.32 -16.00
C GLY A 740 17.67 -2.32 -17.05
N VAL A 741 18.42 -1.23 -17.21
CA VAL A 741 18.13 -0.20 -18.22
C VAL A 741 18.40 -0.77 -19.62
N GLY A 742 17.37 -0.78 -20.47
CA GLY A 742 17.41 -1.48 -21.76
C GLY A 742 18.03 -0.68 -22.92
N ASP A 743 17.73 0.62 -23.04
CA ASP A 743 17.89 1.35 -24.31
C ASP A 743 19.30 1.90 -24.56
N ARG A 744 20.25 0.98 -24.68
CA ARG A 744 21.70 1.26 -24.68
C ARG A 744 22.30 1.33 -26.09
N HIS A 745 21.67 1.98 -27.08
CA HIS A 745 22.29 2.15 -28.41
C HIS A 745 23.35 3.26 -28.41
N LEU A 746 24.25 3.26 -29.39
CA LEU A 746 25.38 4.20 -29.45
C LEU A 746 24.97 5.68 -29.52
N ASP A 747 23.72 6.00 -29.86
CA ASP A 747 23.21 7.38 -29.85
C ASP A 747 22.67 7.83 -28.47
N ASN A 748 22.45 6.90 -27.53
CA ASN A 748 22.07 7.19 -26.13
C ASN A 748 23.27 7.18 -25.18
N LEU A 749 24.42 6.71 -25.66
CA LEU A 749 25.70 6.79 -24.95
C LEU A 749 26.35 8.13 -25.30
N LEU A 750 26.68 8.89 -24.26
CA LEU A 750 27.31 10.18 -24.39
C LEU A 750 28.77 10.10 -23.93
N LEU A 751 29.64 10.85 -24.59
CA LEU A 751 31.01 11.10 -24.18
C LEU A 751 31.15 12.60 -23.94
N THR A 752 31.63 12.97 -22.76
CA THR A 752 32.24 14.27 -22.53
C THR A 752 33.70 14.22 -22.98
N THR A 753 34.41 15.34 -22.89
CA THR A 753 35.85 15.39 -23.25
C THR A 753 36.73 14.51 -22.36
N SER A 754 36.25 14.09 -21.19
CA SER A 754 37.02 13.30 -20.22
C SER A 754 36.27 12.11 -19.59
N ASP A 755 34.96 11.99 -19.82
CA ASP A 755 34.08 11.08 -19.08
C ASP A 755 32.97 10.46 -19.96
N PHE A 756 32.50 9.27 -19.60
CA PHE A 756 31.38 8.57 -20.23
C PHE A 756 30.07 8.87 -19.50
N GLY A 757 29.09 9.42 -20.20
CA GLY A 757 27.75 9.74 -19.70
C GLY A 757 26.66 8.91 -20.38
N TYR A 758 25.51 8.77 -19.71
CA TYR A 758 24.41 7.93 -20.19
C TYR A 758 23.09 8.70 -20.28
N ILE A 759 22.31 8.54 -21.37
CA ILE A 759 20.93 9.03 -21.45
C ILE A 759 19.96 7.85 -21.38
N LEU A 760 18.98 7.98 -20.49
CA LEU A 760 17.90 7.01 -20.32
C LEU A 760 16.91 7.07 -21.49
N GLY A 761 16.65 5.91 -22.09
CA GLY A 761 15.57 5.66 -23.05
C GLY A 761 14.83 4.37 -22.70
N ARG A 762 13.64 4.17 -23.28
CA ARG A 762 12.87 2.91 -23.18
C ARG A 762 13.16 2.07 -24.41
N ASP A 763 13.68 0.86 -24.22
CA ASP A 763 14.05 -0.01 -25.34
C ASP A 763 12.80 -0.72 -25.89
N PRO A 764 12.47 -0.57 -27.18
CA PRO A 764 11.39 -1.31 -27.81
C PRO A 764 11.80 -2.72 -28.28
N LYS A 765 13.04 -3.19 -28.04
CA LYS A 765 13.53 -4.46 -28.62
C LYS A 765 13.21 -5.69 -27.75
N PRO A 766 12.71 -6.79 -28.33
CA PRO A 766 12.61 -8.06 -27.64
C PRO A 766 14.02 -8.67 -27.45
N LEU A 767 14.36 -9.03 -26.22
CA LEU A 767 15.58 -9.77 -25.79
C LEU A 767 16.93 -9.03 -25.93
N PRO A 768 17.15 -7.88 -25.24
CA PRO A 768 18.46 -7.23 -25.20
C PRO A 768 19.49 -8.05 -24.37
N PRO A 769 20.79 -7.94 -24.68
CA PRO A 769 21.84 -8.54 -23.86
C PRO A 769 21.82 -7.95 -22.44
N PRO A 770 22.05 -8.76 -21.41
CA PRO A 770 21.86 -8.36 -20.00
C PRO A 770 22.82 -7.25 -19.55
N MET A 771 24.05 -7.24 -20.06
CA MET A 771 25.02 -6.16 -19.91
C MET A 771 25.42 -5.70 -21.33
N LYS A 772 25.67 -4.39 -21.53
CA LYS A 772 26.06 -3.85 -22.84
C LYS A 772 27.36 -3.06 -22.73
N LEU A 773 28.46 -3.76 -23.01
CA LEU A 773 29.80 -3.22 -23.26
C LEU A 773 30.10 -3.51 -24.74
N SER A 774 30.19 -2.47 -25.57
CA SER A 774 30.38 -2.65 -27.02
C SER A 774 31.86 -2.87 -27.36
N LYS A 775 32.14 -3.49 -28.53
CA LYS A 775 33.51 -3.74 -29.00
C LYS A 775 34.32 -2.44 -29.06
N GLU A 776 33.68 -1.35 -29.51
CA GLU A 776 34.28 -0.03 -29.63
C GLU A 776 34.67 0.56 -28.26
N MET A 777 33.93 0.24 -27.20
CA MET A 777 34.26 0.66 -25.82
C MET A 777 35.43 -0.15 -25.26
N VAL A 778 35.54 -1.44 -25.58
CA VAL A 778 36.66 -2.30 -25.15
C VAL A 778 37.94 -1.99 -25.92
N GLU A 779 37.83 -1.75 -27.23
CA GLU A 779 38.96 -1.29 -28.04
C GLU A 779 39.53 0.02 -27.50
N ALA A 780 38.67 0.89 -26.95
CA ALA A 780 39.10 2.12 -26.31
C ALA A 780 39.95 1.89 -25.05
N MET A 781 39.81 0.73 -24.39
CA MET A 781 40.56 0.35 -23.19
C MET A 781 41.91 -0.31 -23.47
N GLY A 782 42.23 -0.62 -24.73
CA GLY A 782 43.51 -1.24 -25.11
C GLY A 782 43.41 -2.59 -25.83
N GLY A 783 42.21 -3.13 -26.04
CA GLY A 783 42.02 -4.43 -26.71
C GLY A 783 42.10 -5.65 -25.77
N VAL A 784 41.92 -6.84 -26.35
CA VAL A 784 41.69 -8.11 -25.63
C VAL A 784 43.02 -8.85 -25.41
N ASP A 785 43.57 -8.78 -24.20
CA ASP A 785 44.61 -9.69 -23.71
C ASP A 785 44.39 -9.96 -22.21
N ILE A 786 43.34 -10.73 -21.88
CA ILE A 786 43.14 -11.29 -20.52
C ILE A 786 42.65 -12.73 -20.68
N ALA A 787 43.43 -13.67 -20.12
CA ALA A 787 43.25 -15.11 -20.20
C ALA A 787 42.07 -15.66 -19.37
N LEU A 788 41.60 -16.85 -19.78
CA LEU A 788 40.49 -17.67 -19.26
C LEU A 788 40.57 -18.00 -17.75
N GLU A 789 39.42 -18.07 -17.05
CA GLU A 789 38.77 -19.34 -16.59
C GLU A 789 37.37 -19.12 -15.90
N PRO A 790 36.46 -20.12 -15.90
CA PRO A 790 35.00 -19.93 -15.96
C PRO A 790 34.22 -20.30 -14.68
N ASP A 791 32.89 -20.12 -14.78
CA ASP A 791 31.79 -20.72 -13.99
C ASP A 791 31.27 -19.97 -12.73
N LYS A 792 29.97 -19.67 -12.59
CA LYS A 792 28.84 -19.77 -13.52
C LYS A 792 27.72 -18.87 -13.03
N ALA A 793 27.17 -18.15 -13.99
CA ALA A 793 26.31 -17.03 -13.75
C ALA A 793 24.84 -17.32 -14.12
N VAL A 794 23.86 -16.94 -13.28
CA VAL A 794 22.59 -16.26 -13.71
C VAL A 794 21.32 -17.04 -13.41
N LYS A 795 20.49 -16.54 -12.49
CA LYS A 795 19.46 -15.52 -12.77
C LYS A 795 19.73 -14.40 -11.76
N LYS A 796 19.47 -13.09 -11.91
CA LYS A 796 18.45 -12.13 -12.42
C LYS A 796 17.36 -11.50 -11.49
N VAL A 797 17.88 -10.58 -10.65
CA VAL A 797 17.31 -9.46 -9.85
C VAL A 797 17.41 -9.61 -8.32
N GLN A 798 16.90 -10.69 -7.72
CA GLN A 798 17.42 -11.22 -6.41
C GLN A 798 18.83 -11.86 -6.54
N ASP A 799 19.34 -11.72 -7.74
CA ASP A 799 19.81 -12.75 -8.64
C ASP A 799 20.71 -11.87 -9.62
N LYS A 800 20.59 -10.52 -9.65
CA LYS A 800 21.56 -9.57 -10.23
C LYS A 800 22.53 -9.02 -9.19
N LEU A 801 22.08 -8.92 -7.93
CA LEU A 801 22.92 -8.67 -6.77
C LEU A 801 23.42 -9.98 -6.13
N ARG A 802 22.75 -11.12 -6.40
CA ARG A 802 23.06 -12.46 -5.88
C ARG A 802 23.35 -12.47 -4.37
N LEU A 803 22.41 -11.96 -3.58
CA LEU A 803 22.54 -11.90 -2.11
C LEU A 803 22.48 -13.28 -1.42
N ASP A 804 22.10 -14.31 -2.20
CA ASP A 804 22.15 -15.72 -1.87
C ASP A 804 23.53 -16.35 -2.04
N LEU A 805 24.39 -15.72 -2.85
CA LEU A 805 25.75 -16.19 -3.13
C LEU A 805 26.76 -15.58 -2.17
N SER A 806 27.85 -16.30 -1.96
CA SER A 806 29.07 -15.74 -1.40
C SER A 806 29.73 -14.74 -2.36
N ASP A 807 30.58 -13.86 -1.83
CA ASP A 807 31.28 -12.84 -2.61
C ASP A 807 32.07 -13.45 -3.79
N GLU A 808 32.69 -14.63 -3.59
CA GLU A 808 33.46 -15.33 -4.63
C GLU A 808 32.58 -15.81 -5.80
N GLU A 809 31.40 -16.36 -5.50
CA GLU A 809 30.45 -16.84 -6.50
C GLU A 809 29.81 -15.68 -7.29
N ALA A 810 29.63 -14.52 -6.64
CA ALA A 810 29.10 -13.30 -7.26
C ALA A 810 30.11 -12.62 -8.21
N VAL A 811 31.42 -12.76 -7.99
CA VAL A 811 32.45 -12.24 -8.91
C VAL A 811 32.49 -13.05 -10.21
N HIS A 812 32.52 -14.39 -10.11
CA HIS A 812 32.49 -15.29 -11.27
C HIS A 812 31.20 -15.10 -12.11
N TYR A 813 30.11 -14.75 -11.45
CA TYR A 813 28.84 -14.41 -12.07
C TYR A 813 28.95 -13.25 -13.08
N VAL A 814 29.57 -12.13 -12.65
CA VAL A 814 29.67 -10.90 -13.44
C VAL A 814 30.64 -11.05 -14.61
N HIS A 815 31.73 -11.79 -14.45
CA HIS A 815 32.70 -12.06 -15.52
C HIS A 815 32.08 -12.80 -16.72
N ASN A 816 31.29 -13.85 -16.49
CA ASN A 816 30.62 -14.57 -17.58
C ASN A 816 29.62 -13.69 -18.35
N LEU A 817 29.04 -12.67 -17.70
CA LEU A 817 28.15 -11.70 -18.32
C LEU A 817 28.89 -10.71 -19.22
N LEU A 818 30.11 -10.32 -18.83
CA LEU A 818 31.01 -9.48 -19.63
C LEU A 818 31.39 -10.19 -20.94
N ASP A 819 31.81 -11.45 -20.86
CA ASP A 819 32.23 -12.22 -22.04
C ASP A 819 31.09 -12.46 -23.04
N LEU A 820 29.87 -12.71 -22.53
CA LEU A 820 28.66 -12.81 -23.36
C LEU A 820 28.28 -11.49 -24.03
N SER A 821 28.58 -10.35 -23.40
CA SER A 821 28.34 -9.02 -24.00
C SER A 821 29.33 -8.74 -25.13
N ILE A 822 30.61 -9.08 -24.93
CA ILE A 822 31.70 -8.81 -25.89
C ILE A 822 31.55 -9.68 -27.16
N THR A 823 31.02 -10.90 -27.03
CA THR A 823 30.87 -11.88 -28.13
C THR A 823 29.52 -11.83 -28.85
N ALA A 824 28.58 -10.96 -28.44
CA ALA A 824 27.22 -10.91 -28.97
C ALA A 824 27.11 -10.30 -30.40
N VAL A 825 27.40 -11.09 -31.43
CA VAL A 825 27.26 -10.72 -32.86
C VAL A 825 25.80 -10.35 -33.22
N MET A 826 24.81 -10.96 -32.55
CA MET A 826 23.38 -10.69 -32.81
C MET A 826 22.93 -9.29 -32.38
N ALA A 827 23.56 -8.67 -31.36
CA ALA A 827 23.20 -7.32 -30.92
C ALA A 827 23.60 -6.27 -31.98
N VAL A 828 24.75 -6.45 -32.64
CA VAL A 828 25.25 -5.60 -33.73
C VAL A 828 24.38 -5.73 -34.99
N LEU A 829 23.97 -6.96 -35.34
CA LEU A 829 23.06 -7.23 -36.46
C LEU A 829 21.66 -6.59 -36.26
N VAL A 830 21.12 -6.69 -35.04
CA VAL A 830 19.86 -6.03 -34.67
C VAL A 830 19.99 -4.50 -34.64
N GLU A 831 21.16 -3.97 -34.32
CA GLU A 831 21.44 -2.52 -34.37
C GLU A 831 21.49 -1.99 -35.81
N GLN A 832 22.07 -2.75 -36.75
CA GLN A 832 22.02 -2.41 -38.19
C GLN A 832 20.61 -2.52 -38.78
N LEU A 833 19.85 -3.55 -38.42
CA LEU A 833 18.44 -3.68 -38.81
C LEU A 833 17.56 -2.56 -38.25
N HIS A 834 17.83 -2.10 -37.02
CA HIS A 834 17.12 -0.97 -36.43
C HIS A 834 17.47 0.35 -37.12
N LYS A 835 18.74 0.60 -37.47
CA LYS A 835 19.17 1.75 -38.28
C LYS A 835 18.50 1.74 -39.66
N PHE A 836 18.39 0.56 -40.28
CA PHE A 836 17.67 0.39 -41.56
C PHE A 836 16.17 0.67 -41.41
N ALA A 837 15.52 0.14 -40.37
CA ALA A 837 14.10 0.38 -40.10
C ALA A 837 13.78 1.85 -39.75
N GLN A 838 14.70 2.56 -39.08
CA GLN A 838 14.57 4.00 -38.82
C GLN A 838 14.79 4.85 -40.09
N TYR A 839 15.67 4.41 -40.99
CA TYR A 839 15.87 5.06 -42.31
C TYR A 839 14.61 4.97 -43.19
N TRP A 840 13.86 3.87 -43.09
CA TRP A 840 12.58 3.66 -43.78
C TRP A 840 11.36 4.31 -43.08
N ARG A 841 11.52 4.82 -41.85
CA ARG A 841 10.48 5.56 -41.11
C ARG A 841 10.59 7.08 -41.24
N LYS A 842 11.64 7.60 -41.88
CA LYS A 842 11.68 8.96 -42.42
C LYS A 842 11.14 8.94 -43.84
#